data_AF-A0A1G8EKD8-F1
#
_entry.id   AF-A0A1G8EKD8-F1
#
_cell.length_a   1.000
_cell.length_b   1.000
_cell.length_c   1.000
_cell.angle_alpha   90.00
_cell.angle_beta   90.00
_cell.angle_gamma   90.00
#
_symmetry.space_group_name_H-M   'P 1'
#
loop_
_entity.id
_entity.type
_entity.pdbx_description
1 polymer ?
#
loop_
_entity_poly.entity_id
_entity_poly.type
_entity_poly.pdbx_seq_one_letter_code
_entity_poly.pdbx_strand_id
1 'polypeptide(L)'
;MKEKMILFLDNQEGEEQTADACSPFIDNVVANVALVDSGGVGFIPGKKTYRMLGTKVDVVNGNKRIYPRQVMTDAINDWKQKRKGAMGEAGHPQAYTRADGTLGWRSAIENQVIKIVDIHLPDAEGNVYFDFQVLDTQKGKDLQAILDAEGQIGCSMRAGGKGKVARYNGEEVTVATFIDLFGFDMLFDPALPNTLGSVIPLTDSQIESMLAESAQKKENETQTFTDEIESILEEIEAAETWKELREIRKKAATIPMTEVERAAVLAAFNAKNCFVDSQSCAQNFSDAVDPYLKKIKEAEKLSDLVMIKNEVAAAELDEVDRLAFNSAYYSRLYQIKELQEVLEDEAALEQKKGQGKIGFTDSQNNPKGENKVKFTFEELMQMTDSELQKIKKNKPEYAAMCDAILGSRAAATAQERLQAMEDAEKERKAKEEALAFLDSDEVKDKLEKLPPHMREGIRQRVDTTNLETAQKTFNDAYEFALQLVPAEKLAILGFDINQAMNDQKRATTNIQVGENQGWKEFTDKVNEAAQDAYRAFEGFRDENLVKLNKPYVDAILREFDRRHAAQLQAFADNMATGTSTQSVLSSVALHRTIIEQMFQTMSAMQFVEMIPFEGKYVDIPIESYSRSNTRPTRVGEFKPMAKGKLGLAYIRAVAAARKIAGEISLEAQTFPRSGGLNYDALGRLSYYMGGDLRREVSLDLHDEMLRASDEYNCQRVTNETPDVSGDRTKITLLRGGTAGNPNKYIPIVRPRTRTELTDSGEVTKTYNEIIVKVDGTTIDLTGAFIDYENGVIELANPLPAGAVTVDYSFVTNVVLFDLTPPNGVEKEKHFTNLVHIIGAQKALMSAEPRFFTPNFMTMSETISNEISQAEVFKNMLGIAGTELQPQGYVGKIKNIDAYEHNEPWVGGDTRLLLGRRMATKYGVETSLTMKGPYPTRDENGELTGGDEIYYFLNDAALTPQKQAFRTVRFYRSQN
;
A
#
# COMPACT_ATOMS: atom_id res chain seq x y z
N MET A 1 -22.44 11.59 29.28
CA MET A 1 -21.53 12.00 28.20
C MET A 1 -21.28 10.79 27.32
N LYS A 2 -21.44 10.89 25.99
CA LYS A 2 -21.25 9.74 25.08
C LYS A 2 -19.76 9.58 24.77
N GLU A 3 -19.20 8.42 25.07
CA GLU A 3 -17.83 8.05 24.69
C GLU A 3 -17.71 8.00 23.15
N LYS A 4 -16.72 8.70 22.59
CA LYS A 4 -16.47 8.78 21.13
C LYS A 4 -15.26 7.90 20.80
N MET A 5 -15.34 7.09 19.74
CA MET A 5 -14.14 6.38 19.23
C MET A 5 -13.14 7.40 18.68
N ILE A 6 -11.87 7.26 19.07
CA ILE A 6 -10.77 8.15 18.66
C ILE A 6 -9.71 7.28 17.96
N LEU A 7 -9.23 7.74 16.82
CA LEU A 7 -8.13 7.09 16.09
C LEU A 7 -6.81 7.37 16.79
N PHE A 8 -6.02 6.33 17.09
CA PHE A 8 -4.69 6.45 17.72
C PHE A 8 -3.61 6.18 16.68
N LEU A 9 -3.36 7.19 15.84
CA LEU A 9 -2.28 7.21 14.86
C LEU A 9 -1.11 8.06 15.36
N ASP A 10 0.11 7.50 15.28
CA ASP A 10 1.33 8.21 15.63
C ASP A 10 1.75 9.26 14.57
N ASN A 11 0.93 9.62 13.60
CA ASN A 11 1.10 10.83 12.79
C ASN A 11 -0.29 11.39 12.42
N GLN A 12 -0.77 12.40 13.16
CA GLN A 12 -1.93 13.21 12.76
C GLN A 12 -1.55 14.69 12.86
N GLU A 13 -1.19 15.29 11.72
CA GLU A 13 -1.38 16.72 11.55
C GLU A 13 -2.89 17.02 11.49
N GLY A 14 -3.33 17.98 12.30
CA GLY A 14 -4.66 18.56 12.17
C GLY A 14 -4.73 19.34 10.85
N GLU A 15 -5.71 19.01 10.02
CA GLU A 15 -6.03 19.79 8.82
C GLU A 15 -6.46 21.23 9.22
N GLU A 16 -5.58 22.19 9.02
CA GLU A 16 -5.95 23.51 8.50
C GLU A 16 -5.07 23.82 7.27
N GLN A 17 -5.73 24.30 6.22
CA GLN A 17 -5.18 24.56 4.89
C GLN A 17 -4.03 25.58 4.91
N THR A 18 -2.93 25.35 4.15
CA THR A 18 -2.41 26.20 3.04
C THR A 18 -0.90 26.01 2.71
N ALA A 19 -0.62 26.16 1.40
CA ALA A 19 0.60 26.27 0.57
C ALA A 19 2.06 26.41 1.13
N ASP A 20 2.97 25.73 0.40
CA ASP A 20 4.38 26.03 0.03
C ASP A 20 5.41 26.54 1.06
N ALA A 21 6.48 25.74 1.27
CA ALA A 21 7.91 26.10 1.11
C ALA A 21 8.85 25.01 1.67
N CYS A 22 9.96 24.72 0.98
CA CYS A 22 11.04 23.83 1.45
C CYS A 22 11.85 24.42 2.62
N SER A 23 12.03 23.60 3.69
CA SER A 23 13.21 23.40 4.60
C SER A 23 13.84 24.63 5.32
N PRO A 24 14.46 24.52 6.52
CA PRO A 24 14.92 23.34 7.26
C PRO A 24 14.43 23.29 8.71
N PHE A 25 14.49 22.12 9.39
CA PHE A 25 15.02 21.99 10.76
C PHE A 25 15.10 20.50 11.12
N ILE A 26 16.28 20.13 11.63
CA ILE A 26 16.74 18.76 11.91
C ILE A 26 16.17 18.28 13.24
N ASP A 27 15.69 17.04 13.29
CA ASP A 27 15.88 16.16 14.45
C ASP A 27 16.02 14.70 13.98
N ASN A 28 17.20 14.10 14.15
CA ASN A 28 17.52 12.75 13.72
C ASN A 28 17.31 11.77 14.87
N VAL A 29 16.17 11.07 14.91
CA VAL A 29 16.05 9.86 15.74
C VAL A 29 16.61 8.68 14.95
N VAL A 30 17.87 8.36 15.22
CA VAL A 30 18.53 7.16 14.69
C VAL A 30 18.09 5.96 15.52
N ALA A 31 17.20 5.14 14.99
CA ALA A 31 16.95 3.83 15.58
C ALA A 31 18.13 2.91 15.24
N ASN A 32 18.86 2.43 16.25
CA ASN A 32 19.88 1.42 16.04
C ASN A 32 19.19 0.09 15.72
N VAL A 33 19.40 -0.40 14.51
CA VAL A 33 18.82 -1.65 14.05
C VAL A 33 19.76 -2.80 14.44
N ALA A 34 19.29 -3.70 15.31
CA ALA A 34 20.07 -4.86 15.75
C ALA A 34 19.65 -6.14 15.02
N LEU A 35 20.59 -7.04 14.72
CA LEU A 35 20.31 -8.37 14.18
C LEU A 35 19.81 -9.31 15.29
N VAL A 36 18.72 -10.03 15.04
CA VAL A 36 18.10 -10.96 16.00
C VAL A 36 18.09 -12.39 15.44
N ASP A 37 18.45 -13.37 16.27
CA ASP A 37 18.43 -14.79 15.89
C ASP A 37 17.21 -15.54 16.49
N SER A 38 16.63 -16.43 15.69
CA SER A 38 15.61 -17.48 15.99
C SER A 38 14.10 -17.19 15.89
N GLY A 39 13.41 -18.02 15.06
CA GLY A 39 12.69 -19.20 15.57
C GLY A 39 11.22 -19.09 16.00
N GLY A 40 10.29 -18.59 15.17
CA GLY A 40 8.86 -18.61 15.51
C GLY A 40 7.90 -18.40 14.32
N VAL A 41 6.59 -18.64 14.53
CA VAL A 41 5.55 -18.41 13.50
C VAL A 41 5.58 -16.93 13.07
N GLY A 42 5.81 -16.68 11.78
CA GLY A 42 6.08 -15.35 11.25
C GLY A 42 7.49 -15.20 10.68
N PHE A 43 8.44 -15.99 11.17
CA PHE A 43 9.83 -16.05 10.72
C PHE A 43 9.96 -16.69 9.34
N ILE A 44 10.80 -16.09 8.49
CA ILE A 44 11.22 -16.60 7.19
C ILE A 44 12.67 -17.11 7.36
N PRO A 45 12.91 -18.42 7.26
CA PRO A 45 14.24 -18.99 7.36
C PRO A 45 15.20 -18.41 6.32
N GLY A 46 16.43 -18.07 6.74
CA GLY A 46 17.48 -17.55 5.86
C GLY A 46 17.44 -16.05 5.60
N LYS A 47 16.49 -15.30 6.19
CA LYS A 47 16.46 -13.83 6.12
C LYS A 47 16.94 -13.17 7.41
N LYS A 48 17.65 -12.05 7.27
CA LYS A 48 18.08 -11.18 8.38
C LYS A 48 16.84 -10.65 9.12
N THR A 49 16.87 -10.71 10.45
CA THR A 49 15.83 -10.15 11.33
C THR A 49 16.40 -8.93 12.03
N TYR A 50 15.59 -7.88 12.12
CA TYR A 50 15.96 -6.56 12.60
C TYR A 50 15.11 -6.18 13.81
N ARG A 51 15.71 -5.55 14.82
CA ARG A 51 15.01 -4.96 15.97
C ARG A 51 15.00 -3.45 15.89
N MET A 52 13.85 -2.83 16.16
CA MET A 52 13.67 -1.39 16.13
C MET A 52 12.77 -0.90 17.28
N LEU A 53 13.02 0.32 17.74
CA LEU A 53 12.17 0.99 18.73
C LEU A 53 10.86 1.44 18.05
N GLY A 54 9.74 0.87 18.47
CA GLY A 54 8.41 1.13 17.92
C GLY A 54 7.69 2.34 18.53
N THR A 55 7.63 2.39 19.86
CA THR A 55 6.98 3.50 20.61
C THR A 55 7.47 3.53 22.07
N LYS A 56 6.97 4.46 22.88
CA LYS A 56 7.31 4.60 24.30
C LYS A 56 6.06 4.80 25.16
N VAL A 57 5.98 4.11 26.30
CA VAL A 57 4.87 4.19 27.25
C VAL A 57 5.08 5.29 28.30
N ASP A 58 3.98 5.71 28.93
CA ASP A 58 3.94 6.70 30.01
C ASP A 58 4.54 8.08 29.67
N VAL A 59 4.64 8.39 28.37
CA VAL A 59 5.12 9.68 27.85
C VAL A 59 4.09 10.30 26.92
N VAL A 60 4.10 11.63 26.81
CA VAL A 60 3.32 12.37 25.82
C VAL A 60 4.05 12.28 24.48
N ASN A 61 3.44 11.60 23.49
CA ASN A 61 4.00 11.54 22.13
C ASN A 61 3.71 12.83 21.33
N GLY A 62 4.23 12.94 20.10
CA GLY A 62 4.04 14.11 19.24
C GLY A 62 2.58 14.42 18.89
N ASN A 63 1.66 13.46 19.05
CA ASN A 63 0.22 13.63 18.81
C ASN A 63 -0.56 13.97 20.09
N LYS A 64 0.13 14.43 21.16
CA LYS A 64 -0.46 14.76 22.47
C LYS A 64 -1.23 13.60 23.08
N ARG A 65 -0.73 12.37 22.90
CA ARG A 65 -1.30 11.15 23.46
C ARG A 65 -0.35 10.51 24.45
N ILE A 66 -0.93 9.93 25.48
CA ILE A 66 -0.20 9.11 26.45
C ILE A 66 -0.68 7.68 26.31
N TYR A 67 0.26 6.75 26.20
CA TYR A 67 0.02 5.32 26.21
C TYR A 67 0.44 4.75 27.56
N PRO A 68 -0.49 4.51 28.51
CA PRO A 68 -0.14 3.92 29.79
C PRO A 68 0.48 2.54 29.60
N ARG A 69 1.52 2.23 30.38
CA ARG A 69 2.23 0.94 30.31
C ARG A 69 1.30 -0.26 30.34
N GLN A 70 0.33 -0.29 31.26
CA GLN A 70 -0.61 -1.41 31.34
C GLN A 70 -1.45 -1.55 30.07
N VAL A 71 -1.96 -0.44 29.51
CA VAL A 71 -2.80 -0.45 28.31
C VAL A 71 -1.99 -0.90 27.09
N MET A 72 -0.72 -0.52 27.00
CA MET A 72 0.18 -0.97 25.94
C MET A 72 0.57 -2.44 26.10
N THR A 73 0.86 -2.89 27.33
CA THR A 73 1.14 -4.31 27.64
C THR A 73 -0.06 -5.19 27.25
N ASP A 74 -1.28 -4.78 27.59
CA ASP A 74 -2.50 -5.48 27.21
C ASP A 74 -2.66 -5.55 25.68
N ALA A 75 -2.39 -4.44 24.98
CA ALA A 75 -2.47 -4.36 23.52
C ALA A 75 -1.42 -5.23 22.82
N ILE A 76 -0.18 -5.28 23.34
CA ILE A 76 0.89 -6.13 22.81
C ILE A 76 0.56 -7.60 23.05
N ASN A 77 0.06 -7.97 24.24
CA ASN A 77 -0.37 -9.34 24.53
C ASN A 77 -1.51 -9.78 23.62
N ASP A 78 -2.50 -8.90 23.38
CA ASP A 78 -3.59 -9.17 22.44
C ASP A 78 -3.09 -9.31 20.99
N TRP A 79 -2.13 -8.48 20.58
CA TRP A 79 -1.48 -8.57 19.27
C TRP A 79 -0.71 -9.89 19.12
N LYS A 80 0.06 -10.31 20.13
CA LYS A 80 0.80 -11.59 20.11
C LYS A 80 -0.13 -12.79 19.95
N GLN A 81 -1.37 -12.70 20.47
CA GLN A 81 -2.37 -13.76 20.34
C GLN A 81 -3.11 -13.72 18.99
N LYS A 82 -3.50 -12.53 18.51
CA LYS A 82 -4.42 -12.40 17.37
C LYS A 82 -3.75 -12.07 16.04
N ARG A 83 -2.59 -11.42 16.06
CA ARG A 83 -1.99 -10.73 14.91
C ARG A 83 -0.47 -10.93 14.77
N LYS A 84 0.12 -11.88 15.50
CA LYS A 84 1.54 -12.25 15.36
C LYS A 84 1.87 -12.59 13.91
N GLY A 85 2.95 -12.01 13.38
CA GLY A 85 3.30 -12.15 11.95
C GLY A 85 2.62 -11.13 11.03
N ALA A 86 1.98 -10.08 11.57
CA ALA A 86 1.40 -9.00 10.77
C ALA A 86 2.44 -8.33 9.86
N MET A 87 1.98 -7.82 8.73
CA MET A 87 2.82 -7.10 7.77
C MET A 87 2.73 -5.59 8.02
N GLY A 88 3.86 -4.91 7.83
CA GLY A 88 3.99 -3.46 7.90
C GLY A 88 4.23 -2.86 6.52
N GLU A 89 3.75 -1.64 6.31
CA GLU A 89 3.78 -0.96 5.02
C GLU A 89 4.85 0.15 4.93
N ALA A 90 5.27 0.47 3.71
CA ALA A 90 6.02 1.69 3.42
C ALA A 90 5.04 2.87 3.37
N GLY A 91 5.09 3.71 4.40
CA GLY A 91 4.09 4.73 4.69
C GLY A 91 2.83 4.19 5.37
N HIS A 92 1.98 5.09 5.86
CA HIS A 92 0.76 4.72 6.56
C HIS A 92 -0.46 4.59 5.64
N PRO A 93 -1.22 3.49 5.70
CA PRO A 93 -2.47 3.37 4.96
C PRO A 93 -3.60 4.17 5.61
N GLN A 94 -4.51 4.64 4.77
CA GLN A 94 -5.68 5.39 5.22
C GLN A 94 -6.64 4.50 6.01
N ALA A 95 -7.03 4.94 7.21
CA ALA A 95 -8.05 4.27 8.02
C ALA A 95 -9.47 4.55 7.50
N TYR A 96 -10.39 3.60 7.66
CA TYR A 96 -11.82 3.79 7.36
C TYR A 96 -12.69 2.94 8.29
N THR A 97 -13.94 3.34 8.51
CA THR A 97 -14.90 2.55 9.30
C THR A 97 -15.61 1.54 8.39
N ARG A 98 -15.60 0.26 8.78
CA ARG A 98 -16.30 -0.81 8.07
C ARG A 98 -17.81 -0.78 8.36
N ALA A 99 -18.59 -1.51 7.56
CA ALA A 99 -20.05 -1.58 7.70
C ALA A 99 -20.52 -2.17 9.05
N ASP A 100 -19.67 -2.92 9.73
CA ASP A 100 -19.90 -3.50 11.07
C ASP A 100 -19.48 -2.55 12.22
N GLY A 101 -19.03 -1.34 11.90
CA GLY A 101 -18.55 -0.35 12.88
C GLY A 101 -17.12 -0.57 13.35
N THR A 102 -16.40 -1.58 12.83
CA THR A 102 -14.98 -1.83 13.16
C THR A 102 -14.03 -0.99 12.30
N LEU A 103 -12.81 -0.78 12.78
CA LEU A 103 -11.79 -0.02 12.04
C LEU A 103 -11.12 -0.89 10.98
N GLY A 104 -11.00 -0.37 9.76
CA GLY A 104 -10.29 -0.99 8.65
C GLY A 104 -9.19 -0.08 8.09
N TRP A 105 -8.27 -0.67 7.32
CA TRP A 105 -7.13 0.00 6.70
C TRP A 105 -7.16 -0.22 5.19
N ARG A 106 -6.95 0.83 4.39
CA ARG A 106 -6.80 0.73 2.92
C ARG A 106 -5.37 0.31 2.55
N SER A 107 -5.04 -0.93 2.91
CA SER A 107 -3.73 -1.52 2.61
C SER A 107 -3.61 -1.95 1.15
N ALA A 108 -2.42 -1.77 0.57
CA ALA A 108 -2.08 -2.27 -0.77
C ALA A 108 -0.97 -3.34 -0.67
N ILE A 109 -1.04 -4.37 -1.52
CA ILE A 109 -0.06 -5.48 -1.51
C ILE A 109 1.34 -4.97 -1.84
N GLU A 110 1.44 -4.01 -2.77
CA GLU A 110 2.70 -3.38 -3.19
C GLU A 110 3.39 -2.54 -2.11
N ASN A 111 2.66 -2.16 -1.06
CA ASN A 111 3.18 -1.36 0.04
C ASN A 111 3.73 -2.21 1.18
N GLN A 112 3.47 -3.52 1.22
CA GLN A 112 3.95 -4.39 2.29
C GLN A 112 5.48 -4.57 2.17
N VAL A 113 6.23 -4.08 3.16
CA VAL A 113 7.71 -4.06 3.14
C VAL A 113 8.34 -4.87 4.24
N ILE A 114 7.66 -5.02 5.39
CA ILE A 114 8.16 -5.77 6.52
C ILE A 114 7.14 -6.79 7.01
N LYS A 115 7.63 -7.82 7.67
CA LYS A 115 6.84 -8.77 8.44
C LYS A 115 7.30 -8.74 9.89
N ILE A 116 6.40 -8.43 10.80
CA ILE A 116 6.69 -8.27 12.22
C ILE A 116 6.72 -9.65 12.86
N VAL A 117 7.87 -10.03 13.39
CA VAL A 117 8.15 -11.32 14.02
C VAL A 117 7.66 -11.32 15.46
N ASP A 118 7.99 -10.27 16.22
CA ASP A 118 7.52 -10.11 17.59
C ASP A 118 7.47 -8.63 17.99
N ILE A 119 6.69 -8.32 19.02
CA ILE A 119 6.66 -7.00 19.67
C ILE A 119 7.01 -7.22 21.14
N HIS A 120 8.03 -6.55 21.65
CA HIS A 120 8.52 -6.70 23.01
C HIS A 120 7.64 -5.89 23.96
N LEU A 121 7.45 -6.42 25.17
CA LEU A 121 6.80 -5.66 26.23
C LEU A 121 7.62 -4.41 26.59
N PRO A 122 7.00 -3.35 27.12
CA PRO A 122 7.73 -2.13 27.47
C PRO A 122 8.82 -2.42 28.51
N ASP A 123 10.06 -2.02 28.24
CA ASP A 123 11.20 -2.19 29.16
C ASP A 123 11.11 -1.28 30.40
N ALA A 124 12.06 -1.36 31.34
CA ALA A 124 12.05 -0.55 32.56
C ALA A 124 12.02 0.96 32.25
N GLU A 125 12.64 1.37 31.14
CA GLU A 125 12.70 2.73 30.62
C GLU A 125 11.46 3.15 29.82
N GLY A 126 10.52 2.23 29.60
CA GLY A 126 9.25 2.45 28.90
C GLY A 126 9.29 2.26 27.38
N ASN A 127 10.40 1.78 26.82
CA ASN A 127 10.57 1.59 25.38
C ASN A 127 9.91 0.29 24.92
N VAL A 128 9.21 0.35 23.79
CA VAL A 128 8.55 -0.79 23.15
C VAL A 128 9.28 -1.10 21.85
N TYR A 129 10.02 -2.21 21.83
CA TYR A 129 10.74 -2.68 20.65
C TYR A 129 9.87 -3.63 19.82
N PHE A 130 10.13 -3.74 18.51
CA PHE A 130 9.58 -4.80 17.68
C PHE A 130 10.67 -5.38 16.76
N ASP A 131 10.51 -6.66 16.48
CA ASP A 131 11.39 -7.42 15.60
C ASP A 131 10.68 -7.65 14.26
N PHE A 132 11.39 -7.47 13.15
CA PHE A 132 10.81 -7.63 11.82
C PHE A 132 11.81 -8.20 10.81
N GLN A 133 11.29 -8.78 9.74
CA GLN A 133 12.05 -9.20 8.57
C GLN A 133 11.56 -8.45 7.34
N VAL A 134 12.49 -8.07 6.48
CA VAL A 134 12.18 -7.39 5.23
C VAL A 134 11.65 -8.39 4.18
N LEU A 135 10.56 -8.03 3.51
CA LEU A 135 9.96 -8.83 2.45
C LEU A 135 10.69 -8.60 1.12
N ASP A 136 10.72 -9.60 0.22
CA ASP A 136 11.33 -9.44 -1.12
C ASP A 136 10.40 -8.73 -2.12
N THR A 137 9.52 -7.85 -1.61
CA THR A 137 8.73 -6.95 -2.46
C THR A 137 9.64 -5.87 -3.04
N GLN A 138 9.21 -5.18 -4.09
CA GLN A 138 10.04 -4.16 -4.72
C GLN A 138 10.47 -3.09 -3.71
N LYS A 139 9.52 -2.53 -2.96
CA LYS A 139 9.79 -1.56 -1.89
C LYS A 139 10.54 -2.18 -0.69
N GLY A 140 10.35 -3.47 -0.43
CA GLY A 140 11.12 -4.19 0.60
C GLY A 140 12.59 -4.35 0.22
N LYS A 141 12.92 -4.59 -1.06
CA LYS A 141 14.32 -4.61 -1.54
C LYS A 141 14.97 -3.23 -1.42
N ASP A 142 14.22 -2.17 -1.70
CA ASP A 142 14.70 -0.80 -1.51
C ASP A 142 14.97 -0.52 -0.02
N LEU A 143 14.07 -0.94 0.87
CA LEU A 143 14.28 -0.90 2.33
C LEU A 143 15.49 -1.72 2.77
N GLN A 144 15.68 -2.92 2.23
CA GLN A 144 16.82 -3.79 2.54
C GLN A 144 18.15 -3.15 2.10
N ALA A 145 18.17 -2.49 0.94
CA ALA A 145 19.35 -1.75 0.47
C ALA A 145 19.67 -0.55 1.37
N ILE A 146 18.66 0.17 1.86
CA ILE A 146 18.84 1.25 2.84
C ILE A 146 19.43 0.70 4.14
N LEU A 147 18.91 -0.41 4.65
CA LEU A 147 19.40 -1.04 5.87
C LEU A 147 20.83 -1.59 5.71
N ASP A 148 21.17 -2.20 4.57
CA ASP A 148 22.52 -2.69 4.27
C ASP A 148 23.54 -1.54 4.10
N ALA A 149 23.07 -0.34 3.76
CA ALA A 149 23.87 0.87 3.67
C ALA A 149 23.92 1.68 4.99
N GLU A 150 23.42 1.11 6.10
CA GLU A 150 23.29 1.79 7.40
C GLU A 150 22.45 3.09 7.35
N GLY A 151 21.48 3.14 6.43
CA GLY A 151 20.60 4.28 6.24
C GLY A 151 19.61 4.47 7.38
N GLN A 152 19.31 5.74 7.69
CA GLN A 152 18.40 6.12 8.79
C GLN A 152 16.95 5.89 8.37
N ILE A 153 16.21 5.10 9.16
CA ILE A 153 14.78 4.86 8.93
C ILE A 153 13.98 4.87 10.23
N GLY A 154 12.77 5.44 10.17
CA GLY A 154 11.81 5.51 11.26
C GLY A 154 10.68 4.49 11.11
N CYS A 155 9.89 4.37 12.17
CA CYS A 155 8.67 3.57 12.17
C CYS A 155 7.56 4.29 12.90
N SER A 156 6.33 3.86 12.66
CA SER A 156 5.19 4.43 13.38
C SER A 156 4.12 3.38 13.64
N MET A 157 3.50 3.52 14.81
CA MET A 157 2.53 2.58 15.33
C MET A 157 1.17 2.75 14.65
N ARG A 158 0.62 1.62 14.17
CA ARG A 158 -0.72 1.53 13.59
C ARG A 158 -1.66 0.91 14.63
N ALA A 159 -2.52 1.72 15.24
CA ALA A 159 -3.47 1.27 16.25
C ALA A 159 -4.85 1.95 16.16
N GLY A 160 -5.89 1.22 16.56
CA GLY A 160 -7.19 1.79 16.93
C GLY A 160 -7.28 1.94 18.44
N GLY A 161 -8.20 2.73 18.98
CA GLY A 161 -8.33 2.79 20.44
C GLY A 161 -9.46 3.67 20.95
N LYS A 162 -9.50 3.80 22.28
CA LYS A 162 -10.34 4.76 23.01
C LYS A 162 -9.46 5.51 23.99
N GLY A 163 -9.76 6.78 24.24
CA GLY A 163 -9.07 7.54 25.27
C GLY A 163 -9.93 8.61 25.88
N LYS A 164 -9.43 9.13 27.00
CA LYS A 164 -10.04 10.24 27.73
C LYS A 164 -9.12 11.45 27.63
N VAL A 165 -9.74 12.60 27.44
CA VAL A 165 -9.05 13.88 27.48
C VAL A 165 -8.73 14.21 28.94
N ALA A 166 -7.47 14.49 29.24
CA ALA A 166 -6.99 14.92 30.53
C ALA A 166 -6.07 16.15 30.36
N ARG A 167 -5.87 16.92 31.42
CA ARG A 167 -4.88 18.00 31.44
C ARG A 167 -3.61 17.52 32.12
N TYR A 168 -2.48 17.62 31.42
CA TYR A 168 -1.16 17.26 31.92
C TYR A 168 -0.20 18.42 31.66
N ASN A 169 0.47 18.93 32.71
CA ASN A 169 1.35 20.11 32.65
C ASN A 169 0.74 21.36 31.95
N GLY A 170 -0.57 21.56 32.07
CA GLY A 170 -1.27 22.72 31.47
C GLY A 170 -1.75 22.51 30.03
N GLU A 171 -1.38 21.40 29.38
CA GLU A 171 -1.84 21.03 28.04
C GLU A 171 -2.93 19.97 28.05
N GLU A 172 -3.80 20.00 27.04
CA GLU A 172 -4.85 19.00 26.83
C GLU A 172 -4.27 17.80 26.08
N VAL A 173 -4.20 16.65 26.77
CA VAL A 173 -3.64 15.39 26.25
C VAL A 173 -4.68 14.28 26.27
N THR A 174 -4.62 13.37 25.31
CA THR A 174 -5.51 12.20 25.26
C THR A 174 -4.82 10.99 25.85
N VAL A 175 -5.29 10.51 27.01
CA VAL A 175 -4.78 9.30 27.65
C VAL A 175 -5.52 8.10 27.09
N ALA A 176 -4.81 7.16 26.48
CA ALA A 176 -5.40 5.95 25.95
C ALA A 176 -5.93 5.06 27.09
N THR A 177 -7.20 4.67 27.02
CA THR A 177 -7.83 3.72 27.95
C THR A 177 -7.94 2.33 27.36
N PHE A 178 -7.83 2.21 26.03
CA PHE A 178 -7.83 0.96 25.29
C PHE A 178 -7.10 1.16 23.97
N ILE A 179 -6.21 0.22 23.60
CA ILE A 179 -5.48 0.22 22.33
C ILE A 179 -5.69 -1.14 21.67
N ASP A 180 -6.11 -1.11 20.40
CA ASP A 180 -6.15 -2.25 19.50
C ASP A 180 -5.00 -2.12 18.50
N LEU A 181 -3.87 -2.76 18.82
CA LEU A 181 -2.62 -2.65 18.06
C LEU A 181 -2.68 -3.51 16.79
N PHE A 182 -2.40 -2.94 15.61
CA PHE A 182 -2.39 -3.68 14.34
C PHE A 182 -0.97 -4.03 13.87
N GLY A 183 -0.01 -3.11 14.02
CA GLY A 183 1.39 -3.30 13.62
C GLY A 183 2.18 -1.99 13.58
N PHE A 184 3.33 -2.04 12.91
CA PHE A 184 4.23 -0.91 12.70
C PHE A 184 4.52 -0.73 11.21
N ASP A 185 4.58 0.52 10.78
CA ASP A 185 4.87 0.92 9.39
C ASP A 185 6.22 1.63 9.29
N MET A 186 6.89 1.48 8.15
CA MET A 186 8.21 2.07 7.91
C MET A 186 8.05 3.41 7.19
N LEU A 187 8.66 4.46 7.74
CA LEU A 187 8.56 5.82 7.21
C LEU A 187 9.75 6.68 7.63
N PHE A 188 10.01 7.76 6.91
CA PHE A 188 11.10 8.68 7.22
C PHE A 188 10.75 9.73 8.29
N ASP A 189 9.45 9.96 8.59
CA ASP A 189 8.96 11.04 9.46
C ASP A 189 8.09 10.56 10.67
N PRO A 190 8.66 9.96 11.75
CA PRO A 190 7.89 9.46 12.90
C PRO A 190 7.57 10.53 13.95
N ALA A 191 6.39 10.51 14.60
CA ALA A 191 5.99 11.56 15.57
C ALA A 191 6.42 11.34 17.04
N LEU A 192 7.63 10.86 17.28
CA LEU A 192 8.23 10.82 18.62
C LEU A 192 9.45 11.76 18.66
N PRO A 193 9.26 13.05 19.04
CA PRO A 193 10.26 14.10 18.84
C PRO A 193 11.23 14.36 20.01
N ASN A 194 11.37 13.53 21.06
CA ASN A 194 12.25 13.87 22.19
C ASN A 194 12.69 12.69 23.09
N THR A 195 13.81 12.04 22.78
CA THR A 195 14.65 11.42 23.81
C THR A 195 16.01 12.11 23.87
N LEU A 196 15.99 13.38 24.27
CA LEU A 196 17.11 14.08 24.88
C LEU A 196 16.59 15.05 25.96
N GLY A 197 16.61 14.58 27.22
CA GLY A 197 16.81 15.40 28.40
C GLY A 197 15.77 16.48 28.77
N SER A 198 14.64 16.09 29.37
CA SER A 198 14.13 16.71 30.61
C SER A 198 13.19 15.74 31.31
N VAL A 199 13.74 14.93 32.21
CA VAL A 199 12.98 14.00 33.05
C VAL A 199 12.31 14.79 34.17
N ILE A 200 10.97 14.81 34.20
CA ILE A 200 10.21 15.05 35.43
C ILE A 200 9.58 13.70 35.79
N PRO A 201 10.07 13.00 36.82
CA PRO A 201 9.51 11.72 37.22
C PRO A 201 8.12 11.91 37.84
N LEU A 202 7.14 11.16 37.36
CA LEU A 202 5.90 10.89 38.08
C LEU A 202 6.20 9.81 39.13
N THR A 203 5.77 10.02 40.37
CA THR A 203 5.86 9.00 41.43
C THR A 203 4.63 8.11 41.43
N ASP A 204 4.82 6.82 41.71
CA ASP A 204 3.80 5.77 41.70
C ASP A 204 2.56 6.09 42.56
N SER A 205 2.68 6.98 43.55
CA SER A 205 1.56 7.47 44.37
C SER A 205 0.51 8.29 43.59
N GLN A 206 0.90 9.00 42.52
CA GLN A 206 -0.05 9.76 41.68
C GLN A 206 -0.76 8.86 40.65
N ILE A 207 -0.13 7.74 40.30
CA ILE A 207 -0.68 6.71 39.42
C ILE A 207 -1.65 5.81 40.21
N GLU A 208 -1.34 5.49 41.47
CA GLU A 208 -2.23 4.71 42.34
C GLU A 208 -3.52 5.46 42.74
N SER A 209 -3.51 6.79 42.91
CA SER A 209 -4.76 7.52 43.21
C SER A 209 -5.71 7.61 42.02
N MET A 210 -5.22 7.37 40.79
CA MET A 210 -6.03 7.33 39.57
C MET A 210 -6.43 5.90 39.17
N LEU A 211 -5.77 4.87 39.71
CA LEU A 211 -6.02 3.45 39.43
C LEU A 211 -6.82 2.71 40.53
N ALA A 212 -7.08 3.34 41.67
CA ALA A 212 -7.83 2.75 42.80
C ALA A 212 -9.36 2.55 42.55
N GLU A 213 -9.79 2.34 41.31
CA GLU A 213 -11.17 1.89 41.03
C GLU A 213 -11.29 0.73 40.02
N SER A 214 -10.21 0.11 39.51
CA SER A 214 -10.41 -1.00 38.55
C SER A 214 -9.25 -1.99 38.33
N ALA A 215 -8.64 -2.54 39.38
CA ALA A 215 -7.67 -3.64 39.20
C ALA A 215 -7.63 -4.65 40.36
N GLN A 216 -8.56 -5.60 40.37
CA GLN A 216 -8.40 -6.88 41.07
C GLN A 216 -9.09 -7.98 40.26
N LYS A 217 -8.44 -8.43 39.18
CA LYS A 217 -8.66 -9.69 38.46
C LYS A 217 -7.97 -9.61 37.10
N LYS A 218 -6.90 -10.39 36.91
CA LYS A 218 -6.58 -11.14 35.67
C LYS A 218 -5.10 -11.55 35.65
N GLU A 219 -4.71 -12.43 36.56
CA GLU A 219 -3.42 -13.12 36.45
C GLU A 219 -3.49 -14.64 36.74
N ASN A 220 -4.68 -15.26 36.77
CA ASN A 220 -4.83 -16.70 37.11
C ASN A 220 -5.48 -17.58 36.02
N GLU A 221 -5.66 -17.12 34.78
CA GLU A 221 -6.60 -17.80 33.84
C GLU A 221 -5.97 -18.61 32.69
N THR A 222 -4.65 -18.77 32.55
CA THR A 222 -4.09 -19.49 31.37
C THR A 222 -3.39 -20.82 31.67
N GLN A 223 -3.12 -21.14 32.93
CA GLN A 223 -2.57 -22.46 33.33
C GLN A 223 -3.67 -23.49 33.63
N THR A 224 -4.93 -23.07 33.83
CA THR A 224 -6.05 -23.93 34.26
C THR A 224 -6.79 -24.64 33.12
N PHE A 225 -6.74 -24.13 31.88
CA PHE A 225 -7.62 -24.64 30.81
C PHE A 225 -7.21 -25.99 30.21
N THR A 226 -5.92 -26.31 30.16
CA THR A 226 -5.44 -27.62 29.67
C THR A 226 -5.74 -28.75 30.67
N ASP A 227 -5.63 -28.46 31.97
CA ASP A 227 -5.91 -29.42 33.04
C ASP A 227 -7.42 -29.70 33.19
N GLU A 228 -8.27 -28.70 32.90
CA GLU A 228 -9.73 -28.83 32.94
C GLU A 228 -10.30 -29.73 31.83
N ILE A 229 -9.66 -29.79 30.66
CA ILE A 229 -10.13 -30.62 29.53
C ILE A 229 -9.80 -32.11 29.75
N GLU A 230 -8.61 -32.43 30.28
CA GLU A 230 -8.26 -33.80 30.66
C GLU A 230 -9.16 -34.29 31.81
N SER A 231 -9.41 -33.43 32.80
CA SER A 231 -10.34 -33.73 33.90
C SER A 231 -11.77 -34.05 33.41
N ILE A 232 -12.28 -33.37 32.38
CA ILE A 232 -13.61 -33.64 31.84
C ILE A 232 -13.69 -34.98 31.11
N LEU A 233 -12.62 -35.37 30.39
CA LEU A 233 -12.60 -36.66 29.71
C LEU A 233 -12.62 -37.81 30.72
N GLU A 234 -11.89 -37.69 31.84
CA GLU A 234 -11.96 -38.64 32.96
C GLU A 234 -13.34 -38.64 33.65
N GLU A 235 -13.95 -37.46 33.88
CA GLU A 235 -15.29 -37.36 34.46
C GLU A 235 -16.36 -38.03 33.57
N ILE A 236 -16.26 -37.93 32.24
CA ILE A 236 -17.18 -38.60 31.30
C ILE A 236 -17.03 -40.11 31.37
N GLU A 237 -15.80 -40.62 31.48
CA GLU A 237 -15.53 -42.05 31.56
C GLU A 237 -15.98 -42.65 32.90
N ALA A 238 -15.87 -41.89 33.99
CA ALA A 238 -16.31 -42.26 35.34
C ALA A 238 -17.82 -42.07 35.59
N ALA A 239 -18.54 -41.30 34.77
CA ALA A 239 -19.96 -41.02 35.00
C ALA A 239 -20.84 -42.29 34.82
N GLU A 240 -21.66 -42.59 35.83
CA GLU A 240 -22.54 -43.78 35.86
C GLU A 240 -24.03 -43.41 35.66
N THR A 241 -24.40 -42.14 35.84
CA THR A 241 -25.80 -41.67 35.72
C THR A 241 -26.02 -40.60 34.64
N TRP A 242 -27.24 -40.55 34.09
CA TRP A 242 -27.58 -39.57 33.03
C TRP A 242 -27.63 -38.11 33.52
N LYS A 243 -27.87 -37.87 34.82
CA LYS A 243 -27.77 -36.52 35.41
C LYS A 243 -26.31 -36.04 35.47
N GLU A 244 -25.37 -36.91 35.82
CA GLU A 244 -23.94 -36.59 35.81
C GLU A 244 -23.45 -36.30 34.40
N LEU A 245 -23.76 -37.18 33.43
CA LEU A 245 -23.41 -36.94 32.03
C LEU A 245 -24.03 -35.64 31.47
N ARG A 246 -25.24 -35.27 31.90
CA ARG A 246 -25.87 -34.01 31.46
C ARG A 246 -25.21 -32.78 32.06
N GLU A 247 -24.82 -32.81 33.34
CA GLU A 247 -24.11 -31.72 33.98
C GLU A 247 -22.67 -31.60 33.47
N ILE A 248 -21.98 -32.72 33.25
CA ILE A 248 -20.66 -32.73 32.61
C ILE A 248 -20.77 -32.20 31.16
N ARG A 249 -21.86 -32.50 30.44
CA ARG A 249 -22.09 -31.96 29.08
C ARG A 249 -22.35 -30.45 29.09
N LYS A 250 -23.03 -29.91 30.11
CA LYS A 250 -23.19 -28.45 30.29
C LYS A 250 -21.84 -27.80 30.62
N LYS A 251 -21.06 -28.42 31.52
CA LYS A 251 -19.71 -27.98 31.91
C LYS A 251 -18.75 -27.97 30.71
N ALA A 252 -18.78 -29.01 29.88
CA ALA A 252 -18.01 -29.08 28.64
C ALA A 252 -18.45 -28.06 27.59
N ALA A 253 -19.75 -27.70 27.52
CA ALA A 253 -20.25 -26.71 26.57
C ALA A 253 -19.87 -25.26 26.92
N THR A 254 -19.54 -24.99 28.18
CA THR A 254 -19.09 -23.68 28.66
C THR A 254 -17.58 -23.46 28.53
N ILE A 255 -16.81 -24.50 28.21
CA ILE A 255 -15.36 -24.40 28.06
C ILE A 255 -15.01 -24.18 26.58
N PRO A 256 -14.16 -23.18 26.26
CA PRO A 256 -13.71 -22.94 24.90
C PRO A 256 -12.75 -24.07 24.46
N MET A 257 -13.16 -24.87 23.46
CA MET A 257 -12.41 -26.04 22.96
C MET A 257 -12.08 -25.87 21.47
N THR A 258 -10.94 -26.42 21.04
CA THR A 258 -10.62 -26.55 19.61
C THR A 258 -11.51 -27.59 18.91
N GLU A 259 -11.59 -27.57 17.58
CA GLU A 259 -12.39 -28.56 16.83
C GLU A 259 -11.97 -30.01 17.09
N VAL A 260 -10.67 -30.25 17.34
CA VAL A 260 -10.12 -31.58 17.63
C VAL A 260 -10.51 -32.05 19.02
N GLU A 261 -10.39 -31.20 20.04
CA GLU A 261 -10.79 -31.50 21.43
C GLU A 261 -12.30 -31.68 21.55
N ARG A 262 -13.07 -30.84 20.84
CA ARG A 262 -14.52 -30.93 20.81
C ARG A 262 -14.98 -32.24 20.17
N ALA A 263 -14.29 -32.71 19.13
CA ALA A 263 -14.57 -34.00 18.51
C ALA A 263 -14.27 -35.18 19.46
N ALA A 264 -13.19 -35.11 20.24
CA ALA A 264 -12.83 -36.14 21.22
C ALA A 264 -13.85 -36.23 22.38
N VAL A 265 -14.23 -35.09 22.96
CA VAL A 265 -15.26 -35.02 24.02
C VAL A 265 -16.63 -35.51 23.51
N LEU A 266 -17.00 -35.14 22.27
CA LEU A 266 -18.27 -35.59 21.67
C LEU A 266 -18.28 -37.11 21.42
N ALA A 267 -17.15 -37.70 21.02
CA ALA A 267 -17.01 -39.14 20.84
C ALA A 267 -17.16 -39.90 22.17
N ALA A 268 -16.59 -39.39 23.26
CA ALA A 268 -16.72 -39.96 24.61
C ALA A 268 -18.18 -39.93 25.12
N PHE A 269 -18.90 -38.83 24.93
CA PHE A 269 -20.33 -38.74 25.28
C PHE A 269 -21.22 -39.71 24.50
N ASN A 270 -20.93 -39.93 23.21
CA ASN A 270 -21.70 -40.82 22.37
C ASN A 270 -21.49 -42.30 22.74
N ALA A 271 -20.32 -42.66 23.27
CA ALA A 271 -20.06 -44.01 23.79
C ALA A 271 -20.87 -44.31 25.08
N LYS A 272 -21.10 -43.31 25.95
CA LYS A 272 -21.88 -43.44 27.19
C LYS A 272 -23.41 -43.33 27.00
N ASN A 273 -23.88 -42.55 26.01
CA ASN A 273 -25.31 -42.40 25.69
C ASN A 273 -25.95 -43.61 24.98
N CYS A 274 -25.22 -44.72 24.81
CA CYS A 274 -25.75 -45.92 24.15
C CYS A 274 -26.49 -46.89 25.10
N PHE A 275 -26.85 -46.48 26.32
CA PHE A 275 -27.74 -47.22 27.22
C PHE A 275 -29.00 -46.40 27.50
N VAL A 276 -30.16 -47.01 27.28
CA VAL A 276 -31.51 -46.51 27.57
C VAL A 276 -32.12 -45.54 26.53
N ASP A 277 -32.33 -46.05 25.32
CA ASP A 277 -33.71 -46.08 24.80
C ASP A 277 -33.93 -47.30 23.88
N SER A 278 -33.93 -48.48 24.51
CA SER A 278 -34.69 -49.64 24.04
C SER A 278 -34.93 -50.59 25.22
N GLN A 279 -36.19 -50.75 25.61
CA GLN A 279 -36.73 -51.91 26.33
C GLN A 279 -36.09 -52.26 27.69
N SER A 280 -36.67 -51.76 28.79
CA SER A 280 -37.51 -52.60 29.68
C SER A 280 -37.93 -51.89 30.98
N CYS A 281 -39.23 -51.55 31.04
CA CYS A 281 -40.16 -51.66 32.17
C CYS A 281 -39.78 -51.29 33.64
N ALA A 282 -40.53 -50.29 34.12
CA ALA A 282 -41.45 -50.35 35.28
C ALA A 282 -40.91 -50.40 36.72
N GLN A 283 -41.09 -49.30 37.47
CA GLN A 283 -41.54 -49.34 38.87
C GLN A 283 -42.49 -48.16 39.16
N ASN A 284 -43.58 -48.47 39.86
CA ASN A 284 -44.71 -47.59 40.20
C ASN A 284 -44.42 -46.75 41.46
N PHE A 285 -44.84 -45.48 41.49
CA PHE A 285 -44.96 -44.66 42.72
C PHE A 285 -46.23 -45.05 43.49
N SER A 286 -46.27 -44.84 44.81
CA SER A 286 -47.44 -45.20 45.62
C SER A 286 -48.48 -44.07 45.67
N ASP A 287 -49.76 -44.43 45.82
CA ASP A 287 -50.88 -43.48 45.91
C ASP A 287 -50.77 -42.50 47.11
N ALA A 288 -49.81 -42.72 48.02
CA ALA A 288 -49.63 -41.92 49.23
C ALA A 288 -49.04 -40.51 48.96
N VAL A 289 -48.30 -40.31 47.86
CA VAL A 289 -47.67 -39.01 47.54
C VAL A 289 -48.55 -38.07 46.71
N ASP A 290 -49.51 -38.63 45.97
CA ASP A 290 -50.38 -37.90 45.05
C ASP A 290 -51.17 -36.73 45.67
N PRO A 291 -51.70 -36.83 46.91
CA PRO A 291 -52.38 -35.70 47.56
C PRO A 291 -51.46 -34.49 47.74
N TYR A 292 -50.18 -34.71 48.03
CA TYR A 292 -49.20 -33.65 48.25
C TYR A 292 -48.71 -33.03 46.95
N LEU A 293 -48.58 -33.84 45.89
CA LEU A 293 -48.27 -33.34 44.55
C LEU A 293 -49.38 -32.45 44.00
N LYS A 294 -50.64 -32.76 44.32
CA LYS A 294 -51.78 -31.92 43.95
C LYS A 294 -51.79 -30.58 44.69
N LYS A 295 -51.55 -30.59 46.02
CA LYS A 295 -51.41 -29.35 46.81
C LYS A 295 -50.23 -28.46 46.35
N ILE A 296 -49.10 -29.05 45.93
CA ILE A 296 -47.97 -28.28 45.38
C ILE A 296 -48.39 -27.53 44.10
N LYS A 297 -49.15 -28.18 43.21
CA LYS A 297 -49.60 -27.54 41.95
C LYS A 297 -50.56 -26.38 42.18
N GLU A 298 -51.37 -26.46 43.23
CA GLU A 298 -52.37 -25.45 43.59
C GLU A 298 -51.78 -24.28 44.43
N ALA A 299 -50.54 -24.36 44.89
CA ALA A 299 -49.90 -23.30 45.66
C ALA A 299 -49.57 -22.06 44.78
N GLU A 300 -49.99 -20.89 45.25
CA GLU A 300 -49.77 -19.59 44.58
C GLU A 300 -48.69 -18.74 45.26
N LYS A 301 -48.47 -18.92 46.57
CA LYS A 301 -47.49 -18.14 47.35
C LYS A 301 -46.37 -19.02 47.90
N LEU A 302 -45.21 -18.40 48.10
CA LEU A 302 -44.03 -19.07 48.65
C LEU A 302 -44.29 -19.61 50.07
N SER A 303 -45.13 -18.92 50.87
CA SER A 303 -45.54 -19.36 52.20
C SER A 303 -46.29 -20.69 52.18
N ASP A 304 -47.14 -20.91 51.17
CA ASP A 304 -48.02 -22.09 51.10
C ASP A 304 -47.21 -23.35 50.77
N LEU A 305 -46.23 -23.21 49.87
CA LEU A 305 -45.25 -24.27 49.59
C LEU A 305 -44.48 -24.67 50.84
N VAL A 306 -43.98 -23.70 51.61
CA VAL A 306 -43.21 -23.98 52.84
C VAL A 306 -44.07 -24.74 53.87
N MET A 307 -45.36 -24.42 53.99
CA MET A 307 -46.28 -25.16 54.86
C MET A 307 -46.50 -26.60 54.38
N ILE A 308 -46.70 -26.83 53.07
CA ILE A 308 -46.87 -28.18 52.51
C ILE A 308 -45.61 -29.03 52.71
N LYS A 309 -44.41 -28.43 52.57
CA LYS A 309 -43.14 -29.13 52.83
C LYS A 309 -42.99 -29.54 54.29
N ASN A 310 -43.44 -28.70 55.22
CA ASN A 310 -43.45 -29.04 56.64
C ASN A 310 -44.48 -30.14 56.96
N GLU A 311 -45.64 -30.15 56.29
CA GLU A 311 -46.62 -31.26 56.40
C GLU A 311 -46.04 -32.60 55.92
N VAL A 312 -45.32 -32.60 54.79
CA VAL A 312 -44.70 -33.83 54.24
C VAL A 312 -43.50 -34.30 55.05
N ALA A 313 -42.75 -33.38 55.66
CA ALA A 313 -41.64 -33.75 56.56
C ALA A 313 -42.13 -34.55 57.78
N ALA A 314 -43.36 -34.31 58.24
CA ALA A 314 -44.00 -35.05 59.32
C ALA A 314 -44.70 -36.36 58.86
N ALA A 315 -44.82 -36.59 57.55
CA ALA A 315 -45.43 -37.80 56.99
C ALA A 315 -44.37 -38.88 56.68
N GLU A 316 -44.68 -40.15 57.00
CA GLU A 316 -43.85 -41.30 56.65
C GLU A 316 -44.15 -41.73 55.20
N LEU A 317 -43.46 -41.09 54.26
CA LEU A 317 -43.42 -41.49 52.85
C LEU A 317 -42.14 -42.29 52.58
N ASP A 318 -42.24 -43.27 51.67
CA ASP A 318 -41.07 -44.00 51.22
C ASP A 318 -40.12 -43.11 50.41
N GLU A 319 -38.93 -43.61 50.17
CA GLU A 319 -37.82 -42.85 49.59
C GLU A 319 -38.10 -42.43 48.14
N VAL A 320 -38.87 -43.24 47.41
CA VAL A 320 -39.20 -43.06 46.00
C VAL A 320 -40.28 -41.98 45.86
N ASP A 321 -41.29 -42.02 46.73
CA ASP A 321 -42.35 -41.01 46.85
C ASP A 321 -41.79 -39.67 47.36
N ARG A 322 -40.86 -39.67 48.33
CA ARG A 322 -40.18 -38.45 48.80
C ARG A 322 -39.39 -37.77 47.69
N LEU A 323 -38.78 -38.53 46.80
CA LEU A 323 -38.02 -37.99 45.67
C LEU A 323 -38.94 -37.34 44.62
N ALA A 324 -40.08 -37.97 44.35
CA ALA A 324 -41.12 -37.41 43.48
C ALA A 324 -41.69 -36.08 44.05
N PHE A 325 -42.00 -36.05 45.36
CA PHE A 325 -42.45 -34.83 46.04
C PHE A 325 -41.43 -33.69 45.97
N ASN A 326 -40.16 -33.97 46.30
CA ASN A 326 -39.12 -32.95 46.34
C ASN A 326 -38.88 -32.35 44.94
N SER A 327 -38.88 -33.17 43.89
CA SER A 327 -38.73 -32.70 42.51
C SER A 327 -39.86 -31.72 42.12
N ALA A 328 -41.11 -32.07 42.42
CA ALA A 328 -42.25 -31.21 42.14
C ALA A 328 -42.24 -29.92 42.97
N TYR A 329 -41.84 -29.99 44.24
CA TYR A 329 -41.74 -28.86 45.15
C TYR A 329 -40.79 -27.78 44.63
N TYR A 330 -39.57 -28.17 44.26
CA TYR A 330 -38.57 -27.20 43.79
C TYR A 330 -38.95 -26.59 42.45
N SER A 331 -39.58 -27.36 41.54
CA SER A 331 -40.03 -26.83 40.26
C SER A 331 -41.08 -25.74 40.41
N ARG A 332 -42.01 -25.86 41.38
CA ARG A 332 -43.04 -24.83 41.62
C ARG A 332 -42.49 -23.60 42.34
N LEU A 333 -41.51 -23.78 43.24
CA LEU A 333 -40.83 -22.70 43.95
C LEU A 333 -40.16 -21.70 42.99
N TYR A 334 -39.51 -22.19 41.93
CA TYR A 334 -38.87 -21.33 40.93
C TYR A 334 -39.89 -20.53 40.12
N GLN A 335 -41.01 -21.14 39.72
CA GLN A 335 -42.07 -20.45 38.97
C GLN A 335 -42.69 -19.27 39.74
N ILE A 336 -42.89 -19.41 41.05
CA ILE A 336 -43.44 -18.33 41.89
C ILE A 336 -42.44 -17.18 42.06
N LYS A 337 -41.13 -17.47 42.15
CA LYS A 337 -40.09 -16.43 42.26
C LYS A 337 -39.95 -15.59 41.00
N GLU A 338 -40.00 -16.21 39.82
CA GLU A 338 -39.95 -15.48 38.54
C GLU A 338 -41.15 -14.52 38.39
N LEU A 339 -42.34 -14.93 38.84
CA LEU A 339 -43.53 -14.05 38.82
C LEU A 339 -43.41 -12.86 39.79
N GLN A 340 -42.65 -12.97 40.87
CA GLN A 340 -42.41 -11.85 41.80
C GLN A 340 -41.42 -10.82 41.25
N GLU A 341 -40.36 -11.25 40.56
CA GLU A 341 -39.39 -10.34 39.91
C GLU A 341 -40.06 -9.47 38.83
N VAL A 342 -40.95 -10.05 38.02
CA VAL A 342 -41.67 -9.31 36.97
C VAL A 342 -42.57 -8.20 37.56
N LEU A 343 -43.18 -8.44 38.73
CA LEU A 343 -44.02 -7.45 39.41
C LEU A 343 -43.19 -6.32 40.07
N GLU A 344 -41.97 -6.60 40.51
CA GLU A 344 -41.05 -5.60 41.08
C GLU A 344 -40.45 -4.68 40.01
N ASP A 345 -40.20 -5.21 38.81
CA ASP A 345 -39.74 -4.44 37.66
C ASP A 345 -40.81 -3.47 37.11
N GLU A 346 -42.10 -3.85 37.17
CA GLU A 346 -43.22 -2.95 36.83
C GLU A 346 -43.34 -1.77 37.82
N ALA A 347 -43.08 -1.98 39.12
CA ALA A 347 -43.08 -0.93 40.14
C ALA A 347 -41.88 0.03 40.01
N ALA A 348 -40.73 -0.45 39.55
CA ALA A 348 -39.54 0.36 39.29
C ALA A 348 -39.69 1.29 38.06
N LEU A 349 -40.59 0.93 37.13
CA LEU A 349 -40.87 1.72 35.92
C LEU A 349 -41.76 2.95 36.20
N GLU A 350 -42.63 2.90 37.22
CA GLU A 350 -43.45 4.04 37.65
C GLU A 350 -42.65 5.12 38.40
N GLN A 351 -41.60 4.74 39.14
CA GLN A 351 -40.74 5.70 39.86
C GLN A 351 -39.88 6.58 38.94
N LYS A 352 -39.58 6.14 37.72
CA LYS A 352 -38.74 6.91 36.77
C LYS A 352 -39.49 8.01 36.00
N LYS A 353 -40.81 8.17 36.17
CA LYS A 353 -41.59 9.26 35.53
C LYS A 353 -41.71 10.54 36.36
N GLY A 354 -41.15 10.59 37.57
CA GLY A 354 -41.34 11.72 38.49
C GLY A 354 -40.06 12.24 39.11
N GLN A 355 -39.13 12.82 38.34
CA GLN A 355 -38.07 13.68 38.90
C GLN A 355 -37.50 14.62 37.83
N GLY A 356 -38.28 15.69 37.54
CA GLY A 356 -37.77 16.93 36.98
C GLY A 356 -38.09 18.07 37.96
N LYS A 357 -37.10 18.94 38.19
CA LYS A 357 -37.09 20.20 38.98
C LYS A 357 -36.76 20.08 40.47
N ILE A 358 -35.56 20.52 40.88
CA ILE A 358 -35.32 21.55 41.93
C ILE A 358 -34.05 22.34 41.53
N GLY A 359 -34.14 23.67 41.48
CA GLY A 359 -33.08 24.59 41.06
C GLY A 359 -32.26 25.20 42.20
N PHE A 360 -31.16 25.86 41.82
CA PHE A 360 -30.18 26.63 42.59
C PHE A 360 -30.75 27.68 43.56
N THR A 361 -29.97 28.06 44.58
CA THR A 361 -29.64 29.47 44.87
C THR A 361 -28.32 29.64 45.64
N ASP A 362 -27.45 30.44 45.05
CA ASP A 362 -26.44 31.29 45.69
C ASP A 362 -27.16 32.49 46.34
N SER A 363 -26.73 33.01 47.49
CA SER A 363 -27.13 34.39 47.89
C SER A 363 -26.22 35.04 48.94
N GLN A 364 -25.68 36.20 48.58
CA GLN A 364 -25.64 37.34 49.51
C GLN A 364 -27.07 37.88 49.73
N ASN A 365 -27.32 38.44 50.92
CA ASN A 365 -28.56 39.02 51.48
C ASN A 365 -29.51 37.98 52.12
N ASN A 366 -29.90 38.04 53.39
CA ASN A 366 -29.93 39.12 54.39
C ASN A 366 -30.14 38.48 55.81
N PRO A 367 -30.54 39.22 56.85
CA PRO A 367 -29.77 39.62 58.03
C PRO A 367 -30.13 38.79 59.28
N LYS A 368 -29.18 38.04 59.83
CA LYS A 368 -29.04 37.73 61.27
C LYS A 368 -27.77 36.91 61.45
N GLY A 369 -26.98 37.30 62.44
CA GLY A 369 -25.59 36.90 62.58
C GLY A 369 -25.34 35.43 62.90
N GLU A 370 -24.04 35.15 62.91
CA GLU A 370 -23.36 34.01 63.55
C GLU A 370 -23.17 32.74 62.70
N ASN A 371 -22.09 32.72 61.90
CA ASN A 371 -20.90 31.89 62.19
C ASN A 371 -19.86 32.01 61.06
N LYS A 372 -18.74 32.71 61.34
CA LYS A 372 -17.52 32.65 60.52
C LYS A 372 -16.64 31.51 61.05
N VAL A 373 -16.37 30.51 60.22
CA VAL A 373 -15.34 29.48 60.49
C VAL A 373 -13.99 30.18 60.57
N LYS A 374 -13.17 29.85 61.58
CA LYS A 374 -11.98 30.67 61.94
C LYS A 374 -10.64 30.15 61.39
N PHE A 375 -10.57 28.90 60.92
CA PHE A 375 -9.37 28.34 60.28
C PHE A 375 -9.76 27.41 59.13
N THR A 376 -9.03 27.48 58.04
CA THR A 376 -9.19 26.59 56.87
C THR A 376 -8.23 25.40 56.97
N PHE A 377 -8.51 24.32 56.23
CA PHE A 377 -7.70 23.10 56.25
C PHE A 377 -6.25 23.32 55.77
N GLU A 378 -6.05 24.22 54.81
CA GLU A 378 -4.73 24.57 54.26
C GLU A 378 -3.83 25.28 55.29
N GLU A 379 -4.42 26.13 56.14
CA GLU A 379 -3.67 26.82 57.19
C GLU A 379 -3.14 25.87 58.28
N LEU A 380 -3.80 24.73 58.51
CA LEU A 380 -3.38 23.72 59.49
C LEU A 380 -2.22 22.85 58.98
N MET A 381 -2.13 22.58 57.67
CA MET A 381 -1.04 21.78 57.09
C MET A 381 0.34 22.45 57.15
N GLN A 382 0.36 23.78 57.15
CA GLN A 382 1.59 24.57 57.13
C GLN A 382 2.19 24.82 58.53
N MET A 383 1.54 24.33 59.59
CA MET A 383 2.00 24.49 60.96
C MET A 383 2.97 23.38 61.41
N THR A 384 3.79 23.72 62.42
CA THR A 384 4.73 22.77 63.02
C THR A 384 4.00 21.74 63.90
N ASP A 385 4.62 20.58 64.11
CA ASP A 385 4.03 19.49 64.92
C ASP A 385 3.70 19.92 66.35
N SER A 386 4.44 20.89 66.90
CA SER A 386 4.19 21.47 68.23
C SER A 386 2.97 22.40 68.27
N GLU A 387 2.64 23.06 67.16
CA GLU A 387 1.50 23.98 67.05
C GLU A 387 0.18 23.21 66.84
N LEU A 388 0.21 22.14 66.04
CA LEU A 388 -0.92 21.25 65.82
C LEU A 388 -1.37 20.54 67.12
N GLN A 389 -0.42 20.14 67.96
CA GLN A 389 -0.73 19.57 69.28
C GLN A 389 -1.39 20.57 70.24
N LYS A 390 -1.08 21.88 70.12
CA LYS A 390 -1.73 22.94 70.93
C LYS A 390 -3.15 23.24 70.45
N ILE A 391 -3.40 23.22 69.13
CA ILE A 391 -4.73 23.44 68.55
C ILE A 391 -5.67 22.27 68.88
N LYS A 392 -5.16 21.03 68.80
CA LYS A 392 -5.87 19.81 69.21
C LYS A 392 -6.41 19.88 70.65
N LYS A 393 -5.66 20.50 71.57
CA LYS A 393 -6.02 20.56 72.99
C LYS A 393 -7.03 21.67 73.33
N ASN A 394 -7.04 22.76 72.55
CA ASN A 394 -7.81 23.96 72.85
C ASN A 394 -9.13 24.07 72.05
N LYS A 395 -9.30 23.30 70.97
CA LYS A 395 -10.51 23.31 70.13
C LYS A 395 -10.92 21.89 69.68
N PRO A 396 -11.97 21.30 70.25
CA PRO A 396 -12.38 19.91 69.94
C PRO A 396 -12.84 19.71 68.49
N GLU A 397 -13.35 20.76 67.85
CA GLU A 397 -13.89 20.74 66.50
C GLU A 397 -12.83 20.52 65.39
N TYR A 398 -11.54 20.69 65.68
CA TYR A 398 -10.43 20.47 64.73
C TYR A 398 -9.48 19.32 65.12
N ALA A 399 -9.80 18.55 66.16
CA ALA A 399 -8.94 17.51 66.71
C ALA A 399 -8.68 16.36 65.71
N ALA A 400 -9.69 15.97 64.95
CA ALA A 400 -9.59 14.91 63.94
C ALA A 400 -8.64 15.29 62.79
N MET A 401 -8.61 16.57 62.41
CA MET A 401 -7.73 17.07 61.34
C MET A 401 -6.26 17.14 61.79
N CYS A 402 -5.99 17.49 63.05
CA CYS A 402 -4.63 17.56 63.57
C CYS A 402 -3.98 16.17 63.76
N ASP A 403 -4.78 15.15 64.12
CA ASP A 403 -4.28 13.77 64.28
C ASP A 403 -3.92 13.09 62.96
N ALA A 404 -4.66 13.41 61.89
CA ALA A 404 -4.34 12.93 60.56
C ALA A 404 -2.99 13.45 60.03
N ILE A 405 -2.64 14.71 60.34
CA ILE A 405 -1.41 15.35 59.85
C ILE A 405 -0.16 14.83 60.58
N LEU A 406 -0.24 14.55 61.89
CA LEU A 406 0.90 14.04 62.66
C LEU A 406 1.22 12.56 62.34
N GLY A 407 0.19 11.76 62.01
CA GLY A 407 0.37 10.35 61.65
C GLY A 407 1.08 10.14 60.31
N SER A 408 0.83 11.01 59.33
CA SER A 408 1.47 10.89 57.99
C SER A 408 2.96 11.22 58.01
N ARG A 409 3.39 12.16 58.86
CA ARG A 409 4.80 12.56 58.97
C ARG A 409 5.69 11.48 59.59
N ALA A 410 5.17 10.70 60.54
CA ALA A 410 5.94 9.63 61.19
C ALA A 410 6.19 8.41 60.26
N ALA A 411 5.25 8.10 59.36
CA ALA A 411 5.36 6.96 58.44
C ALA A 411 6.45 7.15 57.36
N ALA A 412 6.65 8.38 56.87
CA ALA A 412 7.63 8.69 55.82
C ALA A 412 9.08 8.38 56.23
N THR A 413 9.46 8.72 57.47
CA THR A 413 10.84 8.54 57.97
C THR A 413 11.26 7.08 58.16
N ALA A 414 10.30 6.15 58.30
CA ALA A 414 10.60 4.73 58.46
C ALA A 414 10.89 4.02 57.13
N GLN A 415 10.33 4.55 56.02
CA GLN A 415 10.40 3.94 54.70
C GLN A 415 11.77 4.14 54.03
N GLU A 416 12.40 5.32 54.22
CA GLU A 416 13.73 5.64 53.66
C GLU A 416 14.87 4.75 54.20
N ARG A 417 14.80 4.31 55.46
CA ARG A 417 15.86 3.48 56.07
C ARG A 417 15.87 2.04 55.57
N LEU A 418 14.75 1.53 55.08
CA LEU A 418 14.65 0.16 54.57
C LEU A 418 15.25 0.04 53.17
N GLN A 419 14.98 1.03 52.32
CA GLN A 419 15.46 1.09 50.93
C GLN A 419 17.00 1.12 50.84
N ALA A 420 17.67 1.87 51.71
CA ALA A 420 19.12 1.98 51.70
C ALA A 420 19.87 0.66 52.02
N MET A 421 19.24 -0.30 52.72
CA MET A 421 19.86 -1.60 52.99
C MET A 421 19.69 -2.58 51.82
N GLU A 422 18.59 -2.49 51.06
CA GLU A 422 18.32 -3.37 49.93
C GLU A 422 19.25 -3.08 48.74
N ASP A 423 19.56 -1.81 48.49
CA ASP A 423 20.45 -1.40 47.40
C ASP A 423 21.90 -1.87 47.62
N ALA A 424 22.38 -1.82 48.87
CA ALA A 424 23.73 -2.27 49.23
C ALA A 424 23.93 -3.79 49.05
N GLU A 425 22.87 -4.60 49.20
CA GLU A 425 22.96 -6.05 49.02
C GLU A 425 23.00 -6.45 47.53
N LYS A 426 22.25 -5.73 46.68
CA LYS A 426 22.24 -5.95 45.22
C LYS A 426 23.61 -5.69 44.59
N GLU A 427 24.30 -4.63 44.98
CA GLU A 427 25.63 -4.31 44.45
C GLU A 427 26.69 -5.37 44.77
N ARG A 428 26.59 -6.03 45.94
CA ARG A 428 27.55 -7.07 46.33
C ARG A 428 27.38 -8.33 45.49
N LYS A 429 26.14 -8.77 45.24
CA LYS A 429 25.86 -9.98 44.43
C LYS A 429 26.30 -9.82 42.98
N ALA A 430 26.09 -8.65 42.37
CA ALA A 430 26.47 -8.38 40.98
C ALA A 430 28.00 -8.50 40.72
N LYS A 431 28.82 -8.13 41.70
CA LYS A 431 30.30 -8.23 41.61
C LYS A 431 30.80 -9.67 41.75
N GLU A 432 30.18 -10.47 42.60
CA GLU A 432 30.55 -11.89 42.78
C GLU A 432 30.25 -12.71 41.51
N GLU A 433 29.15 -12.43 40.82
CA GLU A 433 28.77 -13.10 39.56
C GLU A 433 29.71 -12.74 38.39
N ALA A 434 30.16 -11.48 38.30
CA ALA A 434 31.09 -11.03 37.26
C ALA A 434 32.49 -11.70 37.38
N LEU A 435 32.96 -11.92 38.62
CA LEU A 435 34.21 -12.63 38.89
C LEU A 435 34.10 -14.12 38.54
N ALA A 436 32.97 -14.75 38.82
CA ALA A 436 32.73 -16.15 38.47
C ALA A 436 32.76 -16.40 36.94
N PHE A 437 32.32 -15.42 36.14
CA PHE A 437 32.38 -15.51 34.67
C PHE A 437 33.82 -15.56 34.12
N LEU A 438 34.74 -14.76 34.68
CA LEU A 438 36.14 -14.74 34.25
C LEU A 438 36.88 -16.06 34.52
N ASP A 439 36.42 -16.82 35.53
CA ASP A 439 36.97 -18.13 35.86
C ASP A 439 36.22 -19.31 35.20
N SER A 440 35.22 -19.02 34.36
CA SER A 440 34.47 -20.04 33.61
C SER A 440 35.34 -20.78 32.60
N ASP A 441 34.99 -22.04 32.32
CA ASP A 441 35.73 -22.89 31.39
C ASP A 441 35.66 -22.39 29.95
N GLU A 442 34.57 -21.69 29.56
CA GLU A 442 34.42 -21.09 28.24
C GLU A 442 35.45 -19.98 27.97
N VAL A 443 35.72 -19.14 28.96
CA VAL A 443 36.72 -18.06 28.89
C VAL A 443 38.13 -18.64 28.79
N LYS A 444 38.41 -19.74 29.51
CA LYS A 444 39.70 -20.44 29.44
C LYS A 444 39.95 -21.06 28.06
N ASP A 445 38.96 -21.76 27.50
CA ASP A 445 39.06 -22.38 26.16
C ASP A 445 39.28 -21.34 25.06
N LYS A 446 38.62 -20.18 25.14
CA LYS A 446 38.83 -19.07 24.21
C LYS A 446 40.25 -18.51 24.33
N LEU A 447 40.74 -18.28 25.54
CA LEU A 447 42.10 -17.77 25.75
C LEU A 447 43.19 -18.75 25.29
N GLU A 448 42.96 -20.06 25.36
CA GLU A 448 43.94 -21.06 24.89
C GLU A 448 44.18 -21.02 23.37
N LYS A 449 43.22 -20.53 22.58
CA LYS A 449 43.36 -20.36 21.12
C LYS A 449 44.28 -19.19 20.74
N LEU A 450 44.63 -18.32 21.69
CA LEU A 450 45.49 -17.16 21.45
C LEU A 450 46.94 -17.42 21.86
N PRO A 451 47.93 -16.72 21.25
CA PRO A 451 49.33 -16.80 21.65
C PRO A 451 49.55 -16.39 23.12
N PRO A 452 50.53 -16.98 23.85
CA PRO A 452 50.71 -16.77 25.29
C PRO A 452 50.84 -15.30 25.73
N HIS A 453 51.44 -14.45 24.90
CA HIS A 453 51.65 -13.02 25.20
C HIS A 453 50.37 -12.17 25.09
N MET A 454 49.31 -12.66 24.44
CA MET A 454 48.04 -11.95 24.25
C MET A 454 47.03 -12.30 25.36
N ARG A 455 47.18 -13.46 26.01
CA ARG A 455 46.25 -13.96 27.05
C ARG A 455 46.21 -13.06 28.28
N GLU A 456 47.39 -12.61 28.72
CA GLU A 456 47.52 -11.76 29.91
C GLU A 456 46.99 -10.34 29.68
N GLY A 457 47.15 -9.83 28.45
CA GLY A 457 46.67 -8.50 28.07
C GLY A 457 45.14 -8.41 27.98
N ILE A 458 44.45 -9.52 27.67
CA ILE A 458 42.99 -9.57 27.64
C ILE A 458 42.43 -9.58 29.07
N ARG A 459 43.01 -10.39 29.98
CA ARG A 459 42.54 -10.46 31.39
C ARG A 459 42.60 -9.11 32.11
N GLN A 460 43.57 -8.26 31.80
CA GLN A 460 43.71 -6.94 32.42
C GLN A 460 42.74 -5.88 31.88
N ARG A 461 42.07 -6.12 30.75
CA ARG A 461 41.16 -5.17 30.11
C ARG A 461 39.68 -5.45 30.35
N VAL A 462 39.34 -6.57 31.00
CA VAL A 462 37.94 -6.92 31.31
C VAL A 462 37.45 -6.13 32.53
N ASP A 463 36.31 -5.46 32.40
CA ASP A 463 35.67 -4.72 33.47
C ASP A 463 34.70 -5.62 34.25
N THR A 464 34.94 -5.80 35.57
CA THR A 464 34.19 -6.73 36.43
C THR A 464 33.07 -6.06 37.24
N THR A 465 32.56 -4.92 36.79
CA THR A 465 31.52 -4.17 37.53
C THR A 465 30.18 -4.91 37.60
N ASN A 466 29.79 -5.60 36.53
CA ASN A 466 28.65 -6.51 36.46
C ASN A 466 28.90 -7.57 35.37
N LEU A 467 28.10 -8.64 35.36
CA LEU A 467 28.27 -9.79 34.47
C LEU A 467 28.25 -9.41 32.97
N GLU A 468 27.33 -8.55 32.59
CA GLU A 468 27.12 -8.14 31.19
C GLU A 468 28.32 -7.32 30.66
N THR A 469 28.84 -6.42 31.49
CA THR A 469 30.02 -5.61 31.15
C THR A 469 31.27 -6.47 31.04
N ALA A 470 31.43 -7.47 31.91
CA ALA A 470 32.54 -8.42 31.85
C ALA A 470 32.50 -9.29 30.58
N GLN A 471 31.32 -9.77 30.19
CA GLN A 471 31.13 -10.54 28.96
C GLN A 471 31.45 -9.72 27.71
N LYS A 472 30.92 -8.49 27.65
CA LYS A 472 31.12 -7.60 26.50
C LYS A 472 32.60 -7.23 26.34
N THR A 473 33.23 -6.74 27.41
CA THR A 473 34.64 -6.32 27.37
C THR A 473 35.60 -7.48 27.09
N PHE A 474 35.28 -8.70 27.55
CA PHE A 474 36.03 -9.90 27.19
C PHE A 474 35.91 -10.26 25.71
N ASN A 475 34.68 -10.31 25.16
CA ASN A 475 34.46 -10.68 23.76
C ASN A 475 35.08 -9.66 22.79
N ASP A 476 34.97 -8.36 23.09
CA ASP A 476 35.56 -7.29 22.28
C ASP A 476 37.09 -7.39 22.25
N ALA A 477 37.72 -7.66 23.40
CA ALA A 477 39.16 -7.85 23.50
C ALA A 477 39.64 -9.14 22.79
N TYR A 478 38.81 -10.19 22.79
CA TYR A 478 39.10 -11.45 22.12
C TYR A 478 39.02 -11.34 20.58
N GLU A 479 37.97 -10.71 20.05
CA GLU A 479 37.82 -10.49 18.60
C GLU A 479 38.93 -9.60 18.03
N PHE A 480 39.32 -8.56 18.76
CA PHE A 480 40.47 -7.73 18.38
C PHE A 480 41.76 -8.57 18.28
N ALA A 481 41.94 -9.55 19.16
CA ALA A 481 43.11 -10.42 19.16
C ALA A 481 43.14 -11.39 17.96
N LEU A 482 41.98 -11.86 17.47
CA LEU A 482 41.88 -12.73 16.28
C LEU A 482 42.26 -11.99 14.98
N GLN A 483 41.88 -10.73 14.85
CA GLN A 483 42.18 -9.93 13.64
C GLN A 483 43.68 -9.74 13.38
N LEU A 484 44.50 -9.92 14.41
CA LEU A 484 45.96 -9.77 14.37
C LEU A 484 46.70 -11.06 13.96
N VAL A 485 45.99 -12.18 13.72
CA VAL A 485 46.60 -13.47 13.34
C VAL A 485 46.70 -13.59 11.81
N PRO A 486 47.91 -13.51 11.20
CA PRO A 486 48.05 -13.38 9.73
C PRO A 486 47.77 -14.65 8.92
N ALA A 487 47.73 -15.82 9.56
CA ALA A 487 47.68 -17.11 8.87
C ALA A 487 46.32 -17.41 8.20
N GLU A 488 45.21 -16.90 8.74
CA GLU A 488 43.87 -17.21 8.22
C GLU A 488 43.48 -16.35 7.00
N LYS A 489 44.01 -15.11 6.89
CA LYS A 489 43.74 -14.23 5.74
C LYS A 489 44.35 -14.76 4.43
N LEU A 490 45.46 -15.50 4.49
CA LEU A 490 46.09 -16.12 3.32
C LEU A 490 45.30 -17.33 2.80
N ALA A 491 44.69 -18.10 3.68
CA ALA A 491 43.88 -19.26 3.31
C ALA A 491 42.55 -18.85 2.66
N ILE A 492 41.90 -17.79 3.14
CA ILE A 492 40.64 -17.26 2.59
C ILE A 492 40.83 -16.69 1.17
N LEU A 493 42.01 -16.16 0.86
CA LEU A 493 42.37 -15.63 -0.46
C LEU A 493 42.83 -16.71 -1.46
N GLY A 494 42.75 -18.00 -1.09
CA GLY A 494 43.01 -19.11 -1.99
C GLY A 494 44.48 -19.45 -2.21
N PHE A 495 45.39 -18.95 -1.37
CA PHE A 495 46.82 -19.28 -1.43
C PHE A 495 47.19 -20.32 -0.37
N ASP A 496 47.36 -21.57 -0.79
CA ASP A 496 48.02 -22.61 0.01
C ASP A 496 49.53 -22.53 -0.22
N ILE A 497 50.29 -22.29 0.85
CA ILE A 497 51.75 -22.10 0.84
C ILE A 497 52.48 -23.39 0.36
N ASN A 498 51.77 -24.52 0.30
CA ASN A 498 52.34 -25.82 -0.06
C ASN A 498 52.04 -26.32 -1.50
N GLN A 499 51.34 -25.56 -2.35
CA GLN A 499 51.09 -25.97 -3.74
C GLN A 499 51.85 -25.12 -4.76
N ALA A 500 52.62 -25.78 -5.63
CA ALA A 500 53.24 -25.15 -6.79
C ALA A 500 52.19 -24.83 -7.87
N MET A 501 52.16 -23.58 -8.33
CA MET A 501 51.26 -23.11 -9.39
C MET A 501 51.56 -23.79 -10.73
N ASN A 502 50.55 -24.40 -11.35
CA ASN A 502 50.63 -24.96 -12.71
C ASN A 502 49.52 -24.42 -13.62
N ASP A 503 49.92 -23.95 -14.79
CA ASP A 503 49.24 -22.98 -15.65
C ASP A 503 48.30 -23.60 -16.72
N GLN A 504 47.67 -24.75 -16.45
CA GLN A 504 46.98 -25.56 -17.49
C GLN A 504 45.48 -25.84 -17.31
N LYS A 505 44.77 -25.18 -16.38
CA LYS A 505 43.31 -25.37 -16.20
C LYS A 505 42.45 -24.18 -16.66
N ARG A 506 42.73 -23.60 -17.83
CA ARG A 506 41.88 -22.57 -18.46
C ARG A 506 40.93 -23.06 -19.54
N ALA A 507 40.81 -24.37 -19.77
CA ALA A 507 39.87 -24.90 -20.75
C ALA A 507 38.83 -25.82 -20.09
N THR A 508 37.56 -25.50 -20.30
CA THR A 508 36.35 -26.31 -20.02
C THR A 508 35.85 -26.39 -18.58
N THR A 509 35.36 -25.25 -18.07
CA THR A 509 34.19 -25.23 -17.18
C THR A 509 33.40 -23.95 -17.45
N ASN A 510 32.11 -24.09 -17.81
CA ASN A 510 31.16 -22.97 -17.83
C ASN A 510 30.99 -22.45 -16.40
N ILE A 511 31.86 -21.52 -16.02
CA ILE A 511 31.63 -20.65 -14.87
C ILE A 511 30.86 -19.46 -15.46
N GLN A 512 29.58 -19.31 -15.09
CA GLN A 512 28.95 -18.00 -15.16
C GLN A 512 29.63 -17.13 -14.10
N VAL A 513 30.81 -16.62 -14.44
CA VAL A 513 31.40 -15.50 -13.72
C VAL A 513 30.54 -14.31 -14.11
N GLY A 514 29.90 -13.68 -13.13
CA GLY A 514 29.44 -12.31 -13.26
C GLY A 514 30.65 -11.39 -13.40
N GLU A 515 31.39 -11.50 -14.50
CA GLU A 515 32.30 -10.46 -14.92
C GLU A 515 31.41 -9.24 -15.20
N ASN A 516 31.55 -8.19 -14.40
CA ASN A 516 31.07 -6.88 -14.79
C ASN A 516 31.70 -6.59 -16.15
N GLN A 517 30.89 -6.71 -17.19
CA GLN A 517 31.33 -6.44 -18.54
C GLN A 517 31.74 -4.97 -18.57
N GLY A 518 33.03 -4.66 -18.77
CA GLY A 518 33.54 -3.29 -18.62
C GLY A 518 32.84 -2.23 -19.47
N TRP A 519 32.14 -2.62 -20.54
CA TRP A 519 31.28 -1.73 -21.31
C TRP A 519 30.03 -1.25 -20.55
N LYS A 520 29.52 -2.02 -19.57
CA LYS A 520 28.37 -1.62 -18.74
C LYS A 520 28.69 -0.41 -17.87
N GLU A 521 29.88 -0.40 -17.27
CA GLU A 521 30.35 0.75 -16.47
C GLU A 521 30.43 2.03 -17.33
N PHE A 522 30.83 1.90 -18.60
CA PHE A 522 30.80 3.02 -19.53
C PHE A 522 29.37 3.47 -19.82
N THR A 523 28.46 2.55 -20.16
CA THR A 523 27.06 2.92 -20.44
C THR A 523 26.37 3.52 -19.23
N ASP A 524 26.69 3.07 -18.02
CA ASP A 524 26.17 3.59 -16.77
C ASP A 524 26.67 5.02 -16.52
N LYS A 525 27.96 5.29 -16.75
CA LYS A 525 28.52 6.66 -16.67
C LYS A 525 27.94 7.60 -17.73
N VAL A 526 27.70 7.12 -18.95
CA VAL A 526 27.04 7.93 -20.00
C VAL A 526 25.58 8.19 -19.63
N ASN A 527 24.89 7.20 -19.05
CA ASN A 527 23.53 7.36 -18.54
C ASN A 527 23.49 8.37 -17.39
N GLU A 528 24.44 8.32 -16.45
CA GLU A 528 24.58 9.30 -15.36
C GLU A 528 24.82 10.71 -15.91
N ALA A 529 25.75 10.87 -16.87
CA ALA A 529 25.99 12.15 -17.52
C ALA A 529 24.75 12.68 -18.30
N ALA A 530 24.01 11.79 -18.97
CA ALA A 530 22.77 12.15 -19.64
C ALA A 530 21.66 12.53 -18.64
N GLN A 531 21.62 11.89 -17.46
CA GLN A 531 20.71 12.24 -16.38
C GLN A 531 21.05 13.59 -15.75
N ASP A 532 22.33 13.88 -15.53
CA ASP A 532 22.77 15.19 -15.03
C ASP A 532 22.46 16.31 -16.04
N ALA A 533 22.62 16.05 -17.34
CA ALA A 533 22.21 16.98 -18.38
C ALA A 533 20.69 17.21 -18.39
N TYR A 534 19.88 16.16 -18.21
CA TYR A 534 18.43 16.28 -18.04
C TYR A 534 18.08 17.15 -16.83
N ARG A 535 18.67 16.84 -15.66
CA ARG A 535 18.44 17.56 -14.39
C ARG A 535 18.74 19.05 -14.50
N ALA A 536 19.76 19.43 -15.28
CA ALA A 536 20.15 20.81 -15.43
C ALA A 536 19.17 21.67 -16.26
N PHE A 537 18.32 21.09 -17.10
CA PHE A 537 17.47 21.85 -18.05
C PHE A 537 15.98 21.51 -17.99
N GLU A 538 15.62 20.24 -17.84
CA GLU A 538 14.23 19.76 -17.89
C GLU A 538 13.68 19.36 -16.50
N GLY A 539 14.51 19.46 -15.45
CA GLY A 539 14.12 19.13 -14.07
C GLY A 539 14.22 17.64 -13.76
N PHE A 540 13.30 17.09 -12.97
CA PHE A 540 13.29 15.66 -12.65
C PHE A 540 12.49 14.87 -13.69
N ARG A 541 12.97 13.69 -14.07
CA ARG A 541 12.19 12.76 -14.89
C ARG A 541 11.00 12.25 -14.09
N ASP A 542 9.90 11.97 -14.77
CA ASP A 542 8.80 11.24 -14.17
C ASP A 542 9.27 9.81 -13.83
N GLU A 543 9.57 9.58 -12.54
CA GLU A 543 10.01 8.28 -12.05
C GLU A 543 8.99 7.18 -12.27
N ASN A 544 7.70 7.51 -12.25
CA ASN A 544 6.64 6.52 -12.48
C ASN A 544 6.69 6.03 -13.92
N LEU A 545 6.90 6.94 -14.86
CA LEU A 545 7.02 6.61 -16.28
C LEU A 545 8.26 5.74 -16.56
N VAL A 546 9.40 6.05 -15.92
CA VAL A 546 10.62 5.22 -16.00
C VAL A 546 10.38 3.82 -15.43
N LYS A 547 9.72 3.70 -14.26
CA LYS A 547 9.39 2.41 -13.63
C LYS A 547 8.46 1.57 -14.52
N LEU A 548 7.46 2.19 -15.15
CA LEU A 548 6.52 1.52 -16.04
C LEU A 548 7.17 1.05 -17.35
N ASN A 549 8.09 1.83 -17.90
CA ASN A 549 8.74 1.53 -19.18
C ASN A 549 9.92 0.56 -19.05
N LYS A 550 10.54 0.47 -17.86
CA LYS A 550 11.69 -0.40 -17.57
C LYS A 550 11.60 -1.83 -18.13
N PRO A 551 10.52 -2.61 -17.92
CA PRO A 551 10.47 -3.99 -18.43
C PRO A 551 10.56 -4.07 -19.96
N TYR A 552 10.00 -3.10 -20.69
CA TYR A 552 10.06 -3.05 -22.15
C TYR A 552 11.44 -2.63 -22.63
N VAL A 553 12.03 -1.63 -21.98
CA VAL A 553 13.39 -1.16 -22.28
C VAL A 553 14.40 -2.29 -22.03
N ASP A 554 14.32 -2.97 -20.90
CA ASP A 554 15.19 -4.10 -20.56
C ASP A 554 15.05 -5.25 -21.58
N ALA A 555 13.87 -5.48 -22.15
CA ALA A 555 13.65 -6.47 -23.19
C ALA A 555 14.30 -6.06 -24.53
N ILE A 556 14.17 -4.79 -24.93
CA ILE A 556 14.80 -4.25 -26.15
C ILE A 556 16.33 -4.28 -26.00
N LEU A 557 16.84 -3.82 -24.86
CA LEU A 557 18.28 -3.82 -24.57
C LEU A 557 18.84 -5.24 -24.52
N ARG A 558 18.10 -6.22 -23.99
CA ARG A 558 18.54 -7.63 -24.01
C ARG A 558 18.68 -8.17 -25.44
N GLU A 559 17.74 -7.88 -26.33
CA GLU A 559 17.87 -8.26 -27.74
C GLU A 559 18.99 -7.52 -28.44
N PHE A 560 19.18 -6.24 -28.13
CA PHE A 560 20.30 -5.43 -28.63
C PHE A 560 21.65 -6.01 -28.20
N ASP A 561 21.81 -6.30 -26.90
CA ASP A 561 23.02 -6.85 -26.30
C ASP A 561 23.34 -8.23 -26.88
N ARG A 562 22.31 -9.08 -27.08
CA ARG A 562 22.47 -10.38 -27.74
C ARG A 562 23.00 -10.27 -29.17
N ARG A 563 22.55 -9.26 -29.93
CA ARG A 563 22.93 -9.05 -31.34
C ARG A 563 24.33 -8.43 -31.48
N HIS A 564 24.69 -7.53 -30.58
CA HIS A 564 25.94 -6.77 -30.67
C HIS A 564 27.01 -7.19 -29.65
N ALA A 565 26.85 -8.36 -29.02
CA ALA A 565 27.75 -8.87 -27.98
C ALA A 565 29.24 -8.80 -28.38
N ALA A 566 29.58 -9.22 -29.60
CA ALA A 566 30.96 -9.19 -30.09
C ALA A 566 31.52 -7.77 -30.24
N GLN A 567 30.68 -6.81 -30.67
CA GLN A 567 31.08 -5.41 -30.84
C GLN A 567 31.17 -4.68 -29.50
N LEU A 568 30.28 -4.99 -28.55
CA LEU A 568 30.33 -4.49 -27.17
C LEU A 568 31.56 -5.01 -26.42
N GLN A 569 31.92 -6.27 -26.62
CA GLN A 569 33.14 -6.84 -26.05
C GLN A 569 34.40 -6.21 -26.65
N ALA A 570 34.45 -6.08 -27.98
CA ALA A 570 35.55 -5.36 -28.64
C ALA A 570 35.65 -3.89 -28.19
N PHE A 571 34.51 -3.23 -27.94
CA PHE A 571 34.50 -1.88 -27.39
C PHE A 571 35.10 -1.82 -25.97
N ALA A 572 34.74 -2.76 -25.09
CA ALA A 572 35.31 -2.85 -23.75
C ALA A 572 36.85 -3.02 -23.79
N ASP A 573 37.34 -3.90 -24.66
CA ASP A 573 38.77 -4.17 -24.83
C ASP A 573 39.53 -2.95 -25.37
N ASN A 574 38.92 -2.21 -26.30
CA ASN A 574 39.49 -0.98 -26.87
C ASN A 574 39.47 0.19 -25.89
N MET A 575 38.46 0.28 -25.02
CA MET A 575 38.37 1.32 -24.00
C MET A 575 39.53 1.22 -22.99
N ALA A 576 39.93 0.00 -22.64
CA ALA A 576 41.05 -0.27 -21.75
C ALA A 576 42.43 0.13 -22.36
N THR A 577 42.52 0.26 -23.69
CA THR A 577 43.79 0.48 -24.41
C THR A 577 43.98 1.91 -24.95
N GLY A 578 43.02 2.81 -24.69
CA GLY A 578 43.08 4.23 -25.09
C GLY A 578 42.28 4.50 -26.36
N THR A 579 41.03 4.96 -26.20
CA THR A 579 40.09 5.21 -27.30
C THR A 579 40.00 6.71 -27.63
N SER A 580 39.85 7.06 -28.91
CA SER A 580 39.59 8.45 -29.35
C SER A 580 38.11 8.83 -29.16
N THR A 581 37.80 10.11 -28.92
CA THR A 581 36.40 10.58 -28.77
C THR A 581 35.53 10.22 -29.97
N GLN A 582 36.07 10.24 -31.19
CA GLN A 582 35.35 9.88 -32.41
C GLN A 582 34.95 8.40 -32.46
N SER A 583 35.83 7.48 -32.01
CA SER A 583 35.51 6.06 -31.88
C SER A 583 34.51 5.74 -30.77
N VAL A 584 34.44 6.56 -29.72
CA VAL A 584 33.42 6.43 -28.66
C VAL A 584 32.04 6.87 -29.17
N LEU A 585 31.99 7.93 -29.97
CA LEU A 585 30.74 8.47 -30.50
C LEU A 585 30.09 7.48 -31.48
N SER A 586 30.86 6.88 -32.39
CA SER A 586 30.33 5.87 -33.30
C SER A 586 30.13 4.48 -32.66
N SER A 587 30.31 4.35 -31.33
CA SER A 587 30.28 3.06 -30.66
C SER A 587 28.85 2.53 -30.45
N VAL A 588 28.73 1.21 -30.51
CA VAL A 588 27.51 0.46 -30.19
C VAL A 588 27.06 0.71 -28.74
N ALA A 589 28.00 0.99 -27.84
CA ALA A 589 27.69 1.31 -26.45
C ALA A 589 26.92 2.64 -26.33
N LEU A 590 27.25 3.65 -27.14
CA LEU A 590 26.48 4.90 -27.18
C LEU A 590 25.09 4.68 -27.79
N HIS A 591 24.96 3.85 -28.83
CA HIS A 591 23.64 3.49 -29.40
C HIS A 591 22.74 2.86 -28.34
N ARG A 592 23.30 1.95 -27.52
CA ARG A 592 22.59 1.32 -26.40
C ARG A 592 22.02 2.34 -25.43
N THR A 593 22.84 3.31 -25.01
CA THR A 593 22.43 4.39 -24.10
C THR A 593 21.35 5.26 -24.73
N ILE A 594 21.49 5.66 -26.00
CA ILE A 594 20.47 6.48 -26.67
C ILE A 594 19.12 5.75 -26.73
N ILE A 595 19.12 4.46 -27.09
CA ILE A 595 17.92 3.61 -27.09
C ILE A 595 17.26 3.62 -25.70
N GLU A 596 18.05 3.40 -24.64
CA GLU A 596 17.57 3.43 -23.27
C GLU A 596 16.90 4.77 -22.92
N GLN A 597 17.56 5.88 -23.27
CA GLN A 597 17.07 7.23 -22.98
C GLN A 597 15.77 7.56 -23.74
N MET A 598 15.70 7.19 -25.02
CA MET A 598 14.53 7.40 -25.86
C MET A 598 13.30 6.66 -25.34
N PHE A 599 13.44 5.37 -25.01
CA PHE A 599 12.30 4.54 -24.63
C PHE A 599 11.92 4.63 -23.15
N GLN A 600 12.86 4.90 -22.24
CA GLN A 600 12.54 5.06 -20.81
C GLN A 600 11.54 6.18 -20.55
N THR A 601 11.61 7.26 -21.33
CA THR A 601 10.85 8.50 -21.11
C THR A 601 9.67 8.68 -22.06
N MET A 602 9.36 7.68 -22.90
CA MET A 602 8.27 7.76 -23.87
C MET A 602 6.91 7.44 -23.21
N SER A 603 5.94 8.35 -23.31
CA SER A 603 4.59 8.22 -22.75
C SER A 603 3.78 7.10 -23.44
N ALA A 604 3.84 7.05 -24.77
CA ALA A 604 3.08 6.09 -25.59
C ALA A 604 3.39 4.62 -25.29
N MET A 605 4.58 4.31 -24.75
CA MET A 605 5.00 2.95 -24.36
C MET A 605 4.04 2.25 -23.41
N GLN A 606 3.36 3.03 -22.56
CA GLN A 606 2.42 2.48 -21.58
C GLN A 606 1.17 1.90 -22.25
N PHE A 607 0.87 2.30 -23.48
CA PHE A 607 -0.35 1.93 -24.20
C PHE A 607 -0.12 0.88 -25.30
N VAL A 608 1.12 0.69 -25.76
CA VAL A 608 1.46 -0.16 -26.90
C VAL A 608 2.21 -1.42 -26.48
N GLU A 609 2.07 -2.48 -27.28
CA GLU A 609 2.90 -3.67 -27.12
C GLU A 609 4.15 -3.55 -27.97
N MET A 610 5.32 -3.60 -27.33
CA MET A 610 6.62 -3.54 -27.99
C MET A 610 7.03 -4.89 -28.57
N ILE A 611 7.44 -4.90 -29.82
CA ILE A 611 7.93 -6.09 -30.52
C ILE A 611 9.30 -5.76 -31.16
N PRO A 612 10.42 -6.29 -30.64
CA PRO A 612 11.69 -6.15 -31.34
C PRO A 612 11.67 -6.99 -32.63
N PHE A 613 12.12 -6.42 -33.75
CA PHE A 613 12.19 -7.15 -35.03
C PHE A 613 13.50 -6.88 -35.78
N GLU A 614 13.65 -7.52 -36.94
CA GLU A 614 14.76 -7.31 -37.89
C GLU A 614 14.25 -7.44 -39.32
N GLY A 615 14.77 -6.60 -40.22
CA GLY A 615 14.42 -6.62 -41.65
C GLY A 615 13.32 -5.63 -42.02
N LYS A 616 12.72 -5.81 -43.19
CA LYS A 616 11.70 -4.88 -43.74
C LYS A 616 10.32 -5.05 -43.12
N TYR A 617 10.07 -6.18 -42.44
CA TYR A 617 8.72 -6.63 -42.07
C TYR A 617 8.61 -7.06 -40.61
N VAL A 618 7.52 -6.66 -39.98
CA VAL A 618 7.09 -7.14 -38.65
C VAL A 618 5.88 -8.02 -38.83
N ASP A 619 5.99 -9.30 -38.46
CA ASP A 619 4.87 -10.23 -38.51
C ASP A 619 4.14 -10.22 -37.14
N ILE A 620 2.94 -9.64 -37.11
CA ILE A 620 2.12 -9.51 -35.92
C ILE A 620 1.10 -10.65 -35.88
N PRO A 621 1.11 -11.51 -34.83
CA PRO A 621 0.11 -12.56 -34.69
C PRO A 621 -1.26 -11.96 -34.36
N ILE A 622 -2.29 -12.47 -35.03
CA ILE A 622 -3.69 -12.21 -34.74
C ILE A 622 -4.36 -13.52 -34.39
N GLU A 623 -4.92 -13.55 -33.20
CA GLU A 623 -5.77 -14.63 -32.74
C GLU A 623 -7.23 -14.29 -33.03
N SER A 624 -7.88 -15.16 -33.81
CA SER A 624 -9.33 -15.15 -33.96
C SER A 624 -9.91 -16.30 -33.15
N TYR A 625 -10.43 -15.99 -31.96
CA TYR A 625 -11.21 -16.96 -31.20
C TYR A 625 -12.69 -16.83 -31.59
N SER A 626 -13.27 -17.92 -32.06
CA SER A 626 -14.71 -17.99 -32.32
C SER A 626 -15.30 -19.22 -31.67
N ARG A 627 -16.50 -19.06 -31.12
CA ARG A 627 -17.29 -20.19 -30.69
C ARG A 627 -18.08 -20.70 -31.89
N SER A 628 -17.94 -21.99 -32.19
CA SER A 628 -18.65 -22.61 -33.33
C SER A 628 -20.17 -22.56 -33.23
N ASN A 629 -20.72 -22.29 -32.04
CA ASN A 629 -22.15 -22.14 -31.77
C ASN A 629 -22.36 -21.42 -30.42
N THR A 630 -23.57 -20.94 -30.18
CA THR A 630 -23.99 -20.30 -28.92
C THR A 630 -24.50 -21.30 -27.86
N ARG A 631 -24.25 -22.61 -28.02
CA ARG A 631 -24.83 -23.64 -27.12
C ARG A 631 -24.41 -23.40 -25.66
N PRO A 632 -25.27 -23.67 -24.67
CA PRO A 632 -24.84 -23.58 -23.27
C PRO A 632 -23.71 -24.59 -22.97
N THR A 633 -22.82 -24.25 -22.04
CA THR A 633 -21.74 -25.17 -21.58
C THR A 633 -22.28 -26.30 -20.72
N ARG A 634 -23.44 -26.11 -20.09
CA ARG A 634 -24.16 -27.15 -19.35
C ARG A 634 -24.93 -28.03 -20.34
N VAL A 635 -24.30 -29.13 -20.76
CA VAL A 635 -24.87 -30.11 -21.70
C VAL A 635 -24.92 -31.48 -21.02
N GLY A 636 -26.05 -32.17 -21.14
CA GLY A 636 -26.21 -33.54 -20.63
C GLY A 636 -25.47 -34.58 -21.46
N GLU A 637 -25.49 -35.83 -21.01
CA GLU A 637 -24.80 -36.95 -21.66
C GLU A 637 -25.25 -37.13 -23.13
N PHE A 638 -24.28 -37.44 -24.01
CA PHE A 638 -24.45 -37.63 -25.45
C PHE A 638 -25.03 -36.43 -26.24
N LYS A 639 -25.00 -35.22 -25.68
CA LYS A 639 -25.39 -34.00 -26.40
C LYS A 639 -24.18 -33.31 -27.04
N PRO A 640 -24.34 -32.70 -28.23
CA PRO A 640 -23.24 -32.04 -28.92
C PRO A 640 -22.78 -30.79 -28.17
N MET A 641 -21.51 -30.76 -27.78
CA MET A 641 -20.91 -29.66 -27.03
C MET A 641 -20.58 -28.45 -27.91
N ALA A 642 -20.44 -27.28 -27.29
CA ALA A 642 -19.87 -26.12 -27.97
C ALA A 642 -18.37 -26.32 -28.18
N LYS A 643 -17.87 -26.08 -29.40
CA LYS A 643 -16.44 -26.10 -29.69
C LYS A 643 -15.92 -24.68 -29.81
N GLY A 644 -14.85 -24.36 -29.08
CA GLY A 644 -14.03 -23.17 -29.34
C GLY A 644 -13.12 -23.46 -30.53
N LYS A 645 -13.00 -22.51 -31.45
CA LYS A 645 -12.05 -22.55 -32.56
C LYS A 645 -11.11 -21.37 -32.38
N LEU A 646 -9.82 -21.65 -32.25
CA LEU A 646 -8.77 -20.64 -32.30
C LEU A 646 -8.14 -20.71 -33.69
N GLY A 647 -8.18 -19.59 -34.41
CA GLY A 647 -7.42 -19.39 -35.64
C GLY A 647 -6.24 -18.46 -35.35
N LEU A 648 -5.08 -18.79 -35.91
CA LEU A 648 -3.91 -17.92 -35.89
C LEU A 648 -3.67 -17.42 -37.31
N ALA A 649 -3.61 -16.11 -37.48
CA ALA A 649 -3.21 -15.44 -38.70
C ALA A 649 -2.07 -14.47 -38.39
N TYR A 650 -1.24 -14.14 -39.38
CA TYR A 650 -0.21 -13.11 -39.24
C TYR A 650 -0.57 -11.92 -40.11
N ILE A 651 -0.47 -10.73 -39.54
CA ILE A 651 -0.53 -9.50 -40.29
C ILE A 651 0.87 -8.90 -40.35
N ARG A 652 1.36 -8.69 -41.57
CA ARG A 652 2.67 -8.12 -41.84
C ARG A 652 2.60 -6.60 -41.88
N ALA A 653 3.29 -5.92 -40.97
CA ALA A 653 3.53 -4.48 -41.04
C ALA A 653 4.87 -4.21 -41.75
N VAL A 654 4.91 -3.17 -42.58
CA VAL A 654 6.15 -2.74 -43.25
C VAL A 654 6.82 -1.72 -42.35
N ALA A 655 8.11 -1.89 -42.12
CA ALA A 655 8.92 -0.92 -41.38
C ALA A 655 9.06 0.38 -42.18
N ALA A 656 8.82 1.50 -41.51
CA ALA A 656 9.12 2.83 -41.99
C ALA A 656 10.51 3.25 -41.48
N ALA A 657 11.28 3.92 -42.33
CA ALA A 657 12.58 4.46 -41.97
C ALA A 657 12.42 5.88 -41.44
N ARG A 658 12.81 6.12 -40.19
CA ARG A 658 12.94 7.44 -39.58
C ARG A 658 14.39 7.88 -39.53
N LYS A 659 14.60 9.15 -39.86
CA LYS A 659 15.92 9.77 -39.91
C LYS A 659 15.84 11.18 -39.33
N ILE A 660 16.79 11.51 -38.47
CA ILE A 660 17.00 12.87 -37.98
C ILE A 660 18.49 13.18 -38.04
N ALA A 661 18.84 14.37 -38.52
CA ALA A 661 20.21 14.86 -38.59
C ALA A 661 20.34 16.13 -37.75
N GLY A 662 21.53 16.35 -37.19
CA GLY A 662 21.86 17.53 -36.42
C GLY A 662 23.26 18.01 -36.76
N GLU A 663 23.42 19.33 -36.86
CA GLU A 663 24.69 20.00 -37.10
C GLU A 663 25.18 20.71 -35.83
N ILE A 664 26.49 20.70 -35.62
CA ILE A 664 27.17 21.43 -34.56
C ILE A 664 28.42 22.12 -35.10
N SER A 665 28.63 23.39 -34.73
CA SER A 665 29.84 24.11 -35.14
C SER A 665 31.08 23.67 -34.35
N LEU A 666 32.26 23.71 -34.98
CA LEU A 666 33.52 23.35 -34.32
C LEU A 666 33.87 24.31 -33.17
N GLU A 667 33.46 25.57 -33.27
CA GLU A 667 33.55 26.56 -32.20
C GLU A 667 32.75 26.12 -30.96
N ALA A 668 31.52 25.64 -31.16
CA ALA A 668 30.66 25.16 -30.08
C ALA A 668 31.21 23.87 -29.43
N GLN A 669 31.96 23.06 -30.16
CA GLN A 669 32.67 21.91 -29.59
C GLN A 669 33.92 22.31 -28.80
N THR A 670 34.67 23.30 -29.29
CA THR A 670 36.03 23.59 -28.80
C THR A 670 36.06 24.64 -27.69
N PHE A 671 35.32 25.74 -27.84
CA PHE A 671 35.36 26.86 -26.89
C PHE A 671 34.84 26.49 -25.49
N PRO A 672 33.69 25.78 -25.35
CA PRO A 672 33.13 25.49 -24.04
C PRO A 672 33.87 24.37 -23.28
N ARG A 673 34.63 23.54 -24.01
CA ARG A 673 35.52 22.51 -23.43
C ARG A 673 36.81 23.09 -22.86
N SER A 674 37.26 24.24 -23.37
CA SER A 674 38.50 24.91 -22.93
C SER A 674 38.29 25.89 -21.76
N GLY A 675 37.03 26.24 -21.45
CA GLY A 675 36.65 27.11 -20.34
C GLY A 675 36.22 26.33 -19.09
N GLY A 676 36.19 27.00 -17.93
CA GLY A 676 35.85 26.40 -16.63
C GLY A 676 34.42 25.83 -16.48
N LEU A 677 33.63 25.82 -17.57
CA LEU A 677 32.27 25.29 -17.62
C LEU A 677 32.18 23.83 -18.10
N ASN A 678 33.27 23.21 -18.61
CA ASN A 678 33.30 21.81 -19.08
C ASN A 678 32.03 21.38 -19.83
N TYR A 679 31.61 22.17 -20.83
CA TYR A 679 30.32 21.96 -21.50
C TYR A 679 30.49 21.05 -22.72
N ASP A 680 29.90 19.86 -22.68
CA ASP A 680 29.91 18.91 -23.80
C ASP A 680 28.74 19.15 -24.77
N ALA A 681 28.98 19.98 -25.78
CA ALA A 681 27.95 20.39 -26.73
C ALA A 681 27.46 19.24 -27.63
N LEU A 682 28.32 18.27 -27.95
CA LEU A 682 27.96 17.14 -28.82
C LEU A 682 27.06 16.12 -28.13
N GLY A 683 27.38 15.70 -26.90
CA GLY A 683 26.52 14.79 -26.13
C GLY A 683 25.13 15.38 -25.88
N ARG A 684 25.03 16.71 -25.76
CA ARG A 684 23.76 17.43 -25.63
C ARG A 684 22.96 17.47 -26.92
N LEU A 685 23.60 17.73 -28.06
CA LEU A 685 22.94 17.63 -29.37
C LEU A 685 22.37 16.22 -29.56
N SER A 686 23.16 15.19 -29.23
CA SER A 686 22.73 13.80 -29.27
C SER A 686 21.54 13.52 -28.36
N TYR A 687 21.47 14.13 -27.17
CA TYR A 687 20.34 14.04 -26.24
C TYR A 687 19.07 14.68 -26.83
N TYR A 688 19.16 15.92 -27.32
CA TYR A 688 18.00 16.62 -27.91
C TYR A 688 17.45 15.90 -29.14
N MET A 689 18.32 15.43 -30.03
CA MET A 689 17.90 14.63 -31.19
C MET A 689 17.19 13.34 -30.78
N GLY A 690 17.64 12.68 -29.69
CA GLY A 690 16.94 11.52 -29.13
C GLY A 690 15.57 11.89 -28.55
N GLY A 691 15.46 13.05 -27.90
CA GLY A 691 14.21 13.60 -27.39
C GLY A 691 13.20 13.94 -28.49
N ASP A 692 13.65 14.52 -29.60
CA ASP A 692 12.81 14.83 -30.76
C ASP A 692 12.31 13.54 -31.42
N LEU A 693 13.20 12.57 -31.65
CA LEU A 693 12.82 11.28 -32.21
C LEU A 693 11.81 10.54 -31.32
N ARG A 694 12.00 10.59 -29.99
CA ARG A 694 11.02 10.07 -29.02
C ARG A 694 9.65 10.74 -29.17
N ARG A 695 9.62 12.07 -29.28
CA ARG A 695 8.37 12.84 -29.41
C ARG A 695 7.63 12.49 -30.69
N GLU A 696 8.34 12.39 -31.81
CA GLU A 696 7.74 11.99 -33.09
C GLU A 696 7.19 10.56 -33.03
N VAL A 697 7.93 9.61 -32.45
CA VAL A 697 7.45 8.22 -32.29
C VAL A 697 6.21 8.18 -31.41
N SER A 698 6.18 8.92 -30.30
CA SER A 698 5.02 8.98 -29.42
C SER A 698 3.77 9.51 -30.13
N LEU A 699 3.92 10.61 -30.88
CA LEU A 699 2.85 11.21 -31.69
C LEU A 699 2.30 10.22 -32.72
N ASP A 700 3.18 9.53 -33.45
CA ASP A 700 2.77 8.56 -34.47
C ASP A 700 2.01 7.37 -33.88
N LEU A 701 2.36 6.95 -32.66
CA LEU A 701 1.65 5.88 -31.95
C LEU A 701 0.25 6.33 -31.50
N HIS A 702 0.13 7.53 -30.96
CA HIS A 702 -1.16 8.12 -30.61
C HIS A 702 -2.05 8.31 -31.85
N ASP A 703 -1.46 8.77 -32.95
CA ASP A 703 -2.14 8.92 -34.24
C ASP A 703 -2.57 7.58 -34.83
N GLU A 704 -1.77 6.52 -34.71
CA GLU A 704 -2.17 5.17 -35.13
C GLU A 704 -3.39 4.68 -34.34
N MET A 705 -3.45 4.93 -33.03
CA MET A 705 -4.63 4.59 -32.21
C MET A 705 -5.87 5.39 -32.64
N LEU A 706 -5.70 6.69 -32.89
CA LEU A 706 -6.76 7.57 -33.32
C LEU A 706 -7.30 7.15 -34.70
N ARG A 707 -6.40 6.90 -35.67
CA ARG A 707 -6.73 6.41 -37.00
C ARG A 707 -7.43 5.05 -36.94
N ALA A 708 -6.94 4.12 -36.12
CA ALA A 708 -7.57 2.82 -35.95
C ALA A 708 -9.01 2.94 -35.39
N SER A 709 -9.24 3.87 -34.45
CA SER A 709 -10.59 4.18 -33.95
C SER A 709 -11.49 4.70 -35.06
N ASP A 710 -11.00 5.65 -35.87
CA ASP A 710 -11.76 6.32 -36.93
C ASP A 710 -12.09 5.37 -38.10
N GLU A 711 -11.20 4.41 -38.41
CA GLU A 711 -11.39 3.40 -39.46
C GLU A 711 -12.40 2.31 -39.10
N TYR A 712 -12.66 2.06 -37.81
CA TYR A 712 -13.56 1.00 -37.38
C TYR A 712 -15.01 1.30 -37.79
N ASN A 713 -15.59 0.42 -38.62
CA ASN A 713 -16.95 0.56 -39.18
C ASN A 713 -17.20 1.90 -39.89
N CYS A 714 -16.17 2.53 -40.44
CA CYS A 714 -16.32 3.75 -41.22
C CYS A 714 -17.28 3.54 -42.41
N GLN A 715 -18.03 4.59 -42.75
CA GLN A 715 -18.96 4.55 -43.87
C GLN A 715 -18.32 5.21 -45.09
N ARG A 716 -18.22 4.44 -46.18
CA ARG A 716 -17.76 4.95 -47.48
C ARG A 716 -18.92 5.68 -48.17
N VAL A 717 -18.64 6.89 -48.61
CA VAL A 717 -19.51 7.71 -49.44
C VAL A 717 -18.92 7.76 -50.84
N THR A 718 -19.79 7.60 -51.84
CA THR A 718 -19.40 7.60 -53.26
C THR A 718 -20.26 8.58 -54.03
N ASN A 719 -19.62 9.42 -54.84
CA ASN A 719 -20.19 10.46 -55.68
C ASN A 719 -21.14 11.40 -54.92
N GLU A 720 -20.78 11.81 -53.70
CA GLU A 720 -21.53 12.85 -52.98
C GLU A 720 -21.28 14.20 -53.62
N THR A 721 -22.36 14.99 -53.79
CA THR A 721 -22.26 16.40 -54.20
C THR A 721 -21.99 17.24 -52.95
N PRO A 722 -20.78 17.80 -52.76
CA PRO A 722 -20.42 18.55 -51.56
C PRO A 722 -20.92 20.00 -51.63
N ASP A 723 -20.82 20.72 -50.51
CA ASP A 723 -20.99 22.17 -50.50
C ASP A 723 -19.69 22.84 -50.98
N VAL A 724 -19.77 23.52 -52.13
CA VAL A 724 -18.62 24.23 -52.73
C VAL A 724 -18.80 25.73 -52.53
N SER A 725 -17.75 26.41 -52.08
CA SER A 725 -17.75 27.86 -51.90
C SER A 725 -17.94 28.60 -53.23
N GLY A 726 -18.41 29.86 -53.17
CA GLY A 726 -18.66 30.66 -54.37
C GLY A 726 -17.40 30.95 -55.21
N ASP A 727 -16.23 31.02 -54.57
CA ASP A 727 -14.92 31.14 -55.21
C ASP A 727 -14.31 29.79 -55.63
N ARG A 728 -15.00 28.66 -55.33
CA ARG A 728 -14.61 27.29 -55.69
C ARG A 728 -13.24 26.84 -55.18
N THR A 729 -12.72 27.48 -54.13
CA THR A 729 -11.47 27.10 -53.46
C THR A 729 -11.70 26.19 -52.26
N LYS A 730 -12.92 26.17 -51.71
CA LYS A 730 -13.26 25.43 -50.49
C LYS A 730 -14.39 24.44 -50.74
N ILE A 731 -14.16 23.19 -50.34
CA ILE A 731 -15.13 22.10 -50.41
C ILE A 731 -15.47 21.67 -48.98
N THR A 732 -16.76 21.65 -48.63
CA THR A 732 -17.25 21.15 -47.34
C THR A 732 -18.02 19.85 -47.56
N LEU A 733 -17.57 18.79 -46.89
CA LEU A 733 -18.14 17.45 -47.04
C LEU A 733 -19.34 17.26 -46.09
N LEU A 734 -20.37 16.52 -46.54
CA LEU A 734 -21.67 16.50 -45.85
C LEU A 734 -21.73 15.52 -44.67
N ARG A 735 -20.99 14.41 -44.74
CA ARG A 735 -20.77 13.43 -43.66
C ARG A 735 -22.06 12.88 -43.06
N GLY A 736 -22.96 12.44 -43.93
CA GLY A 736 -24.30 11.97 -43.56
C GLY A 736 -25.32 13.08 -43.30
N GLY A 737 -24.94 14.34 -43.46
CA GLY A 737 -25.85 15.50 -43.51
C GLY A 737 -26.39 15.77 -44.91
N THR A 738 -26.91 16.98 -45.11
CA THR A 738 -27.44 17.47 -46.40
C THR A 738 -26.69 18.72 -46.85
N ALA A 739 -26.69 19.03 -48.14
CA ALA A 739 -26.15 20.29 -48.65
C ALA A 739 -26.77 21.51 -47.93
N GLY A 740 -25.94 22.46 -47.52
CA GLY A 740 -26.28 23.62 -46.69
C GLY A 740 -26.40 23.33 -45.19
N ASN A 741 -26.46 22.06 -44.78
CA ASN A 741 -26.44 21.63 -43.38
C ASN A 741 -25.60 20.35 -43.21
N PRO A 742 -24.29 20.43 -43.51
CA PRO A 742 -23.38 19.30 -43.33
C PRO A 742 -23.28 18.92 -41.85
N ASN A 743 -23.01 17.65 -41.57
CA ASN A 743 -22.75 17.20 -40.21
C ASN A 743 -21.35 17.65 -39.75
N LYS A 744 -21.24 18.93 -39.36
CA LYS A 744 -19.98 19.63 -39.13
C LYS A 744 -19.12 19.03 -38.01
N TYR A 745 -19.71 18.23 -37.13
CA TYR A 745 -19.03 17.67 -35.96
C TYR A 745 -18.46 16.27 -36.19
N ILE A 746 -18.86 15.59 -37.27
CA ILE A 746 -18.32 14.26 -37.59
C ILE A 746 -17.01 14.41 -38.37
N PRO A 747 -15.94 13.69 -37.97
CA PRO A 747 -14.67 13.71 -38.68
C PRO A 747 -14.63 12.77 -39.89
N ILE A 748 -13.62 12.97 -40.73
CA ILE A 748 -13.33 12.19 -41.93
C ILE A 748 -12.17 11.24 -41.63
N VAL A 749 -12.28 10.02 -42.16
CA VAL A 749 -11.23 9.01 -42.02
C VAL A 749 -10.06 9.39 -42.91
N ARG A 750 -8.87 9.47 -42.31
CA ARG A 750 -7.63 9.79 -43.02
C ARG A 750 -7.26 8.67 -44.00
N PRO A 751 -6.78 9.00 -45.21
CA PRO A 751 -6.22 8.01 -46.12
C PRO A 751 -5.03 7.28 -45.47
N ARG A 752 -4.92 5.98 -45.73
CA ARG A 752 -3.79 5.16 -45.27
C ARG A 752 -3.24 4.34 -46.41
N THR A 753 -1.98 4.56 -46.72
CA THR A 753 -1.26 3.76 -47.71
C THR A 753 -0.58 2.59 -47.02
N ARG A 754 -0.79 1.38 -47.52
CA ARG A 754 -0.18 0.17 -46.99
C ARG A 754 0.30 -0.73 -48.11
N THR A 755 1.52 -1.23 -47.97
CA THR A 755 2.04 -2.29 -48.83
C THR A 755 1.63 -3.63 -48.26
N GLU A 756 0.88 -4.40 -49.05
CA GLU A 756 0.41 -5.74 -48.72
C GLU A 756 1.04 -6.74 -49.69
N LEU A 757 1.35 -7.94 -49.21
CA LEU A 757 1.83 -9.03 -50.04
C LEU A 757 0.62 -9.79 -50.58
N THR A 758 0.36 -9.71 -51.88
CA THR A 758 -0.66 -10.50 -52.59
C THR A 758 0.00 -11.70 -53.28
N ASP A 759 -0.80 -12.64 -53.79
CA ASP A 759 -0.32 -13.78 -54.60
C ASP A 759 0.52 -13.32 -55.83
N SER A 760 0.34 -12.06 -56.24
CA SER A 760 1.03 -11.40 -57.35
C SER A 760 2.31 -10.65 -56.96
N GLY A 761 2.69 -10.63 -55.67
CA GLY A 761 3.79 -9.82 -55.12
C GLY A 761 3.33 -8.66 -54.22
N GLU A 762 4.25 -7.76 -53.90
CA GLU A 762 3.97 -6.57 -53.08
C GLU A 762 3.11 -5.56 -53.86
N VAL A 763 1.94 -5.23 -53.33
CA VAL A 763 1.05 -4.20 -53.88
C VAL A 763 0.81 -3.13 -52.82
N THR A 764 1.09 -1.88 -53.17
CA THR A 764 0.75 -0.72 -52.33
C THR A 764 -0.70 -0.32 -52.59
N LYS A 765 -1.53 -0.38 -51.56
CA LYS A 765 -2.94 -0.04 -51.61
C LYS A 765 -3.23 1.14 -50.68
N THR A 766 -3.97 2.12 -51.19
CA THR A 766 -4.48 3.24 -50.41
C THR A 766 -5.89 2.93 -49.93
N TYR A 767 -6.07 2.89 -48.62
CA TYR A 767 -7.34 2.79 -47.95
C TYR A 767 -7.90 4.18 -47.68
N ASN A 768 -9.22 4.32 -47.69
CA ASN A 768 -9.94 5.57 -47.37
C ASN A 768 -9.49 6.78 -48.21
N GLU A 769 -9.10 6.56 -49.45
CA GLU A 769 -8.69 7.62 -50.38
C GLU A 769 -9.82 8.64 -50.58
N ILE A 770 -9.47 9.93 -50.58
CA ILE A 770 -10.39 11.03 -50.90
C ILE A 770 -10.23 11.35 -52.39
N ILE A 771 -11.30 11.21 -53.15
CA ILE A 771 -11.28 11.43 -54.61
C ILE A 771 -12.27 12.54 -54.91
N VAL A 772 -11.76 13.71 -55.34
CA VAL A 772 -12.58 14.82 -55.82
C VAL A 772 -12.64 14.74 -57.35
N LYS A 773 -13.83 14.83 -57.93
CA LYS A 773 -14.07 14.82 -59.37
C LYS A 773 -14.85 16.05 -59.81
N VAL A 774 -14.50 16.61 -60.95
CA VAL A 774 -15.28 17.65 -61.64
C VAL A 774 -15.72 17.09 -62.99
N ASP A 775 -17.03 16.98 -63.21
CA ASP A 775 -17.63 16.35 -64.40
C ASP A 775 -17.03 14.95 -64.71
N GLY A 776 -16.71 14.20 -63.66
CA GLY A 776 -16.12 12.85 -63.76
C GLY A 776 -14.59 12.80 -63.88
N THR A 777 -13.91 13.95 -64.02
CA THR A 777 -12.44 14.03 -64.06
C THR A 777 -11.87 14.22 -62.66
N THR A 778 -10.97 13.34 -62.23
CA THR A 778 -10.30 13.43 -60.92
C THR A 778 -9.39 14.67 -60.84
N ILE A 779 -9.49 15.41 -59.74
CA ILE A 779 -8.64 16.55 -59.41
C ILE A 779 -7.50 16.08 -58.52
N ASP A 780 -6.29 16.55 -58.80
CA ASP A 780 -5.13 16.34 -57.94
C ASP A 780 -5.25 17.22 -56.69
N LEU A 781 -5.19 16.59 -55.52
CA LEU A 781 -5.26 17.25 -54.22
C LEU A 781 -3.86 17.54 -53.64
N THR A 782 -2.79 17.31 -54.40
CA THR A 782 -1.43 17.64 -53.98
C THR A 782 -1.32 19.14 -53.66
N GLY A 783 -0.95 19.46 -52.41
CA GLY A 783 -0.87 20.85 -51.91
C GLY A 783 -2.19 21.43 -51.40
N ALA A 784 -3.29 20.68 -51.40
CA ALA A 784 -4.52 21.07 -50.72
C ALA A 784 -4.39 20.91 -49.20
N PHE A 785 -4.93 21.85 -48.44
CA PHE A 785 -5.08 21.71 -47.00
C PHE A 785 -6.37 20.95 -46.69
N ILE A 786 -6.26 19.81 -46.00
CA ILE A 786 -7.40 18.96 -45.66
C ILE A 786 -7.57 18.96 -44.15
N ASP A 787 -8.64 19.58 -43.67
CA ASP A 787 -9.09 19.50 -42.29
C ASP A 787 -9.95 18.24 -42.11
N TYR A 788 -9.33 17.17 -41.61
CA TYR A 788 -10.01 15.90 -41.35
C TYR A 788 -11.03 15.96 -40.21
N GLU A 789 -10.90 16.91 -39.28
CA GLU A 789 -11.79 17.01 -38.12
C GLU A 789 -13.08 17.76 -38.47
N ASN A 790 -12.98 18.83 -39.27
CA ASN A 790 -14.13 19.63 -39.71
C ASN A 790 -14.63 19.25 -41.12
N GLY A 791 -13.94 18.36 -41.82
CA GLY A 791 -14.32 17.85 -43.13
C GLY A 791 -14.29 18.89 -44.25
N VAL A 792 -13.27 19.73 -44.23
CA VAL A 792 -13.07 20.83 -45.18
C VAL A 792 -11.80 20.59 -46.00
N ILE A 793 -11.90 20.80 -47.31
CA ILE A 793 -10.76 20.76 -48.23
C ILE A 793 -10.59 22.18 -48.78
N GLU A 794 -9.41 22.76 -48.56
CA GLU A 794 -9.01 24.07 -49.07
C GLU A 794 -7.95 23.88 -50.16
N LEU A 795 -8.29 24.33 -51.36
CA LEU A 795 -7.47 24.18 -52.56
C LEU A 795 -6.66 25.45 -52.80
N ALA A 796 -5.41 25.29 -53.24
CA ALA A 796 -4.56 26.42 -53.63
C ALA A 796 -5.09 27.18 -54.85
N ASN A 797 -5.81 26.49 -55.74
CA ASN A 797 -6.42 27.06 -56.95
C ASN A 797 -7.92 26.72 -57.02
N PRO A 798 -8.77 27.60 -57.56
CA PRO A 798 -10.19 27.32 -57.76
C PRO A 798 -10.44 26.09 -58.63
N LEU A 799 -11.48 25.31 -58.30
CA LEU A 799 -11.93 24.20 -59.14
C LEU A 799 -12.41 24.68 -60.51
N PRO A 800 -12.10 23.95 -61.60
CA PRO A 800 -12.70 24.18 -62.91
C PRO A 800 -14.23 24.23 -62.85
N ALA A 801 -14.87 24.94 -63.79
CA ALA A 801 -16.33 24.94 -63.90
C ALA A 801 -16.85 23.53 -64.18
N GLY A 802 -17.90 23.11 -63.48
CA GLY A 802 -18.47 21.76 -63.59
C GLY A 802 -19.11 21.27 -62.30
N ALA A 803 -19.85 20.17 -62.40
CA ALA A 803 -20.45 19.48 -61.25
C ALA A 803 -19.35 18.77 -60.45
N VAL A 804 -19.28 19.08 -59.15
CA VAL A 804 -18.27 18.50 -58.25
C VAL A 804 -18.87 17.29 -57.54
N THR A 805 -18.16 16.17 -57.54
CA THR A 805 -18.50 14.99 -56.74
C THR A 805 -17.29 14.51 -55.95
N VAL A 806 -17.52 13.94 -54.78
CA VAL A 806 -16.44 13.48 -53.89
C VAL A 806 -16.71 12.06 -53.36
N ASP A 807 -15.68 11.23 -53.40
CA ASP A 807 -15.63 9.94 -52.71
C ASP A 807 -14.76 10.07 -51.46
N TYR A 808 -15.27 9.68 -50.29
CA TYR A 808 -14.53 9.74 -49.02
C TYR A 808 -15.14 8.78 -48.00
N SER A 809 -14.49 8.60 -46.85
CA SER A 809 -15.01 7.81 -45.73
C SER A 809 -15.16 8.69 -44.49
N PHE A 810 -16.29 8.61 -43.77
CA PHE A 810 -16.49 9.34 -42.51
C PHE A 810 -16.62 8.41 -41.30
N VAL A 811 -16.33 8.97 -40.12
CA VAL A 811 -16.25 8.22 -38.86
C VAL A 811 -17.64 7.94 -38.30
N THR A 812 -17.90 6.68 -37.93
CA THR A 812 -19.13 6.26 -37.23
C THR A 812 -18.86 5.84 -35.78
N ASN A 813 -17.60 5.51 -35.46
CA ASN A 813 -17.17 5.06 -34.14
C ASN A 813 -16.80 6.22 -33.20
N VAL A 814 -17.61 7.28 -33.22
CA VAL A 814 -17.42 8.49 -32.42
C VAL A 814 -18.70 8.84 -31.69
N VAL A 815 -18.58 9.38 -30.48
CA VAL A 815 -19.70 10.01 -29.75
C VAL A 815 -19.43 11.50 -29.60
N LEU A 816 -20.46 12.33 -29.79
CA LEU A 816 -20.32 13.79 -29.75
C LEU A 816 -20.70 14.32 -28.36
N PHE A 817 -19.95 15.29 -27.86
CA PHE A 817 -20.28 16.04 -26.65
C PHE A 817 -20.10 17.55 -26.88
N ASP A 818 -21.13 18.32 -26.57
CA ASP A 818 -21.06 19.78 -26.63
C ASP A 818 -20.39 20.31 -25.37
N LEU A 819 -19.32 21.08 -25.50
CA LEU A 819 -18.66 21.74 -24.36
C LEU A 819 -19.47 22.96 -23.88
N THR A 820 -20.40 23.48 -24.69
CA THR A 820 -21.27 24.58 -24.30
C THR A 820 -22.47 24.02 -23.51
N PRO A 821 -22.66 24.43 -22.23
CA PRO A 821 -23.80 23.98 -21.46
C PRO A 821 -25.10 24.54 -22.07
N PRO A 822 -26.18 23.74 -22.14
CA PRO A 822 -27.50 24.22 -22.55
C PRO A 822 -28.00 25.36 -21.67
N ASN A 823 -28.83 26.24 -22.23
CA ASN A 823 -29.35 27.41 -21.50
C ASN A 823 -30.07 26.98 -20.20
N GLY A 824 -29.67 27.56 -19.07
CA GLY A 824 -30.23 27.26 -17.75
C GLY A 824 -29.65 26.03 -17.03
N VAL A 825 -28.64 25.35 -17.60
CA VAL A 825 -27.93 24.24 -16.95
C VAL A 825 -26.58 24.72 -16.44
N GLU A 826 -26.27 24.45 -15.16
CA GLU A 826 -24.96 24.73 -14.57
C GLU A 826 -23.86 23.91 -15.26
N LYS A 827 -22.67 24.51 -15.40
CA LYS A 827 -21.53 23.91 -16.10
C LYS A 827 -21.18 22.55 -15.50
N GLU A 828 -21.11 22.45 -14.17
CA GLU A 828 -20.71 21.24 -13.46
C GLU A 828 -21.68 20.07 -13.65
N LYS A 829 -22.98 20.35 -13.73
CA LYS A 829 -24.03 19.36 -14.03
C LYS A 829 -23.93 18.88 -15.48
N HIS A 830 -23.60 19.79 -16.39
CA HIS A 830 -23.39 19.44 -17.79
C HIS A 830 -22.18 18.52 -17.99
N PHE A 831 -21.04 18.82 -17.34
CA PHE A 831 -19.85 17.95 -17.38
C PHE A 831 -20.06 16.60 -16.67
N THR A 832 -20.97 16.50 -15.70
CA THR A 832 -21.38 15.20 -15.15
C THR A 832 -22.00 14.29 -16.24
N ASN A 833 -22.73 14.84 -17.22
CA ASN A 833 -23.24 14.04 -18.34
C ASN A 833 -22.12 13.44 -19.18
N LEU A 834 -20.98 14.12 -19.32
CA LEU A 834 -19.82 13.56 -20.02
C LEU A 834 -19.28 12.31 -19.33
N VAL A 835 -19.19 12.32 -17.99
CA VAL A 835 -18.81 11.14 -17.19
C VAL A 835 -19.78 9.97 -17.42
N HIS A 836 -21.08 10.26 -17.53
CA HIS A 836 -22.08 9.24 -17.89
C HIS A 836 -21.90 8.72 -19.32
N ILE A 837 -21.60 9.59 -20.29
CA ILE A 837 -21.33 9.20 -21.68
C ILE A 837 -20.10 8.29 -21.76
N ILE A 838 -19.02 8.62 -21.05
CA ILE A 838 -17.81 7.79 -20.95
C ILE A 838 -18.16 6.42 -20.38
N GLY A 839 -18.96 6.36 -19.30
CA GLY A 839 -19.46 5.11 -18.74
C GLY A 839 -20.30 4.29 -19.73
N ALA A 840 -21.16 4.94 -20.51
CA ALA A 840 -21.93 4.29 -21.57
C ALA A 840 -21.03 3.76 -22.70
N GLN A 841 -19.97 4.48 -23.07
CA GLN A 841 -19.00 4.02 -24.07
C GLN A 841 -18.22 2.80 -23.56
N LYS A 842 -17.81 2.80 -22.28
CA LYS A 842 -17.20 1.62 -21.64
C LYS A 842 -18.09 0.39 -21.75
N ALA A 843 -19.38 0.54 -21.43
CA ALA A 843 -20.36 -0.53 -21.50
C ALA A 843 -20.54 -1.03 -22.94
N LEU A 844 -20.64 -0.11 -23.91
CA LEU A 844 -20.78 -0.45 -25.33
C LEU A 844 -19.57 -1.22 -25.87
N MET A 845 -18.36 -0.85 -25.46
CA MET A 845 -17.15 -1.59 -25.87
C MET A 845 -17.07 -2.97 -25.19
N SER A 846 -17.52 -3.08 -23.94
CA SER A 846 -17.49 -4.34 -23.18
C SER A 846 -18.61 -5.31 -23.58
N ALA A 847 -19.70 -4.81 -24.16
CA ALA A 847 -20.85 -5.58 -24.61
C ALA A 847 -20.66 -6.19 -26.00
N GLU A 848 -21.61 -7.05 -26.40
CA GLU A 848 -21.72 -7.56 -27.76
C GLU A 848 -21.87 -6.39 -28.76
N PRO A 849 -21.17 -6.36 -29.90
CA PRO A 849 -20.32 -7.42 -30.48
C PRO A 849 -18.83 -7.35 -30.15
N ARG A 850 -18.37 -6.32 -29.41
CA ARG A 850 -16.93 -6.03 -29.28
C ARG A 850 -16.25 -6.87 -28.20
N PHE A 851 -16.84 -7.03 -27.02
CA PHE A 851 -16.22 -7.76 -25.89
C PHE A 851 -14.81 -7.24 -25.50
N PHE A 852 -14.55 -5.93 -25.66
CA PHE A 852 -13.32 -5.27 -25.23
C PHE A 852 -13.62 -4.28 -24.11
N THR A 853 -13.12 -4.55 -22.91
CA THR A 853 -13.19 -3.57 -21.82
C THR A 853 -12.06 -2.56 -21.96
N PRO A 854 -12.35 -1.26 -22.16
CA PRO A 854 -11.31 -0.24 -22.16
C PRO A 854 -10.72 -0.12 -20.76
N ASN A 855 -9.40 0.02 -20.69
CA ASN A 855 -8.63 0.16 -19.45
C ASN A 855 -7.81 1.44 -19.39
N PHE A 856 -7.81 2.24 -20.46
CA PHE A 856 -7.27 3.59 -20.44
C PHE A 856 -8.10 4.56 -21.26
N MET A 857 -7.99 5.84 -20.93
CA MET A 857 -8.37 6.93 -21.79
C MET A 857 -7.25 7.96 -21.85
N THR A 858 -7.14 8.68 -22.96
CA THR A 858 -6.16 9.75 -23.10
C THR A 858 -6.77 10.99 -23.75
N MET A 859 -6.31 12.16 -23.32
CA MET A 859 -6.82 13.48 -23.73
C MET A 859 -5.77 14.57 -23.53
N SER A 860 -6.02 15.73 -24.15
CA SER A 860 -5.26 16.96 -23.89
C SER A 860 -5.49 17.47 -22.46
N GLU A 861 -4.49 18.16 -21.91
CA GLU A 861 -4.58 18.87 -20.63
C GLU A 861 -5.78 19.84 -20.56
N THR A 862 -6.04 20.59 -21.65
CA THR A 862 -7.19 21.51 -21.76
C THR A 862 -8.52 20.81 -21.47
N ILE A 863 -8.77 19.69 -22.13
CA ILE A 863 -9.99 18.90 -21.94
C ILE A 863 -10.06 18.32 -20.53
N SER A 864 -8.95 17.83 -19.98
CA SER A 864 -8.97 17.28 -18.63
C SER A 864 -9.37 18.34 -17.60
N ASN A 865 -8.83 19.56 -17.71
CA ASN A 865 -9.19 20.67 -16.85
C ASN A 865 -10.68 21.09 -16.98
N GLU A 866 -11.29 20.90 -18.14
CA GLU A 866 -12.74 21.10 -18.30
C GLU A 866 -13.55 19.96 -17.65
N ILE A 867 -13.08 18.71 -17.74
CA ILE A 867 -13.74 17.54 -17.15
C ILE A 867 -13.64 17.54 -15.62
N SER A 868 -12.52 17.99 -15.05
CA SER A 868 -12.30 18.04 -13.60
C SER A 868 -13.32 18.94 -12.88
N GLN A 869 -13.94 19.88 -13.60
CA GLN A 869 -15.01 20.75 -13.10
C GLN A 869 -16.37 20.02 -12.93
N ALA A 870 -16.49 18.75 -13.33
CA ALA A 870 -17.73 18.00 -13.15
C ALA A 870 -18.11 17.87 -11.67
N GLU A 871 -19.41 17.92 -11.38
CA GLU A 871 -19.93 17.89 -10.01
C GLU A 871 -19.55 16.59 -9.27
N VAL A 872 -19.40 15.49 -10.01
CA VAL A 872 -19.01 14.16 -9.48
C VAL A 872 -17.59 14.10 -8.90
N PHE A 873 -16.73 15.09 -9.17
CA PHE A 873 -15.41 15.18 -8.56
C PHE A 873 -15.43 15.93 -7.22
N LYS A 874 -16.56 16.55 -6.84
CA LYS A 874 -16.71 17.18 -5.52
C LYS A 874 -16.87 16.09 -4.45
N ASN A 875 -16.15 16.22 -3.33
CA ASN A 875 -16.03 15.19 -2.27
C ASN A 875 -17.36 14.61 -1.74
N MET A 876 -18.47 15.36 -1.79
CA MET A 876 -19.79 14.87 -1.34
C MET A 876 -20.57 14.07 -2.40
N LEU A 877 -20.21 14.18 -3.68
CA LEU A 877 -20.92 13.58 -4.83
C LEU A 877 -20.04 12.57 -5.59
N GLY A 878 -18.88 12.23 -5.01
CA GLY A 878 -17.93 11.25 -5.53
C GLY A 878 -18.58 9.89 -5.81
N ILE A 879 -18.53 9.45 -7.07
CA ILE A 879 -18.92 8.10 -7.46
C ILE A 879 -17.68 7.20 -7.38
N ALA A 880 -17.80 6.03 -6.74
CA ALA A 880 -16.71 5.06 -6.65
C ALA A 880 -16.06 4.77 -8.02
N GLY A 881 -14.72 4.83 -8.06
CA GLY A 881 -13.93 4.66 -9.29
C GLY A 881 -13.86 5.93 -10.17
N THR A 882 -14.24 7.09 -9.64
CA THR A 882 -14.01 8.41 -10.25
C THR A 882 -13.20 9.24 -9.27
N GLU A 883 -11.97 9.60 -9.64
CA GLU A 883 -11.03 10.30 -8.75
C GLU A 883 -10.18 11.31 -9.52
N LEU A 884 -9.86 12.43 -8.88
CA LEU A 884 -8.83 13.36 -9.33
C LEU A 884 -7.48 12.91 -8.77
N GLN A 885 -6.42 13.11 -9.54
CA GLN A 885 -5.06 12.94 -9.03
C GLN A 885 -4.70 14.09 -8.08
N PRO A 886 -3.69 13.91 -7.21
CA PRO A 886 -3.24 14.95 -6.27
C PRO A 886 -2.87 16.28 -6.95
N GLN A 887 -2.48 16.24 -8.22
CA GLN A 887 -2.15 17.41 -9.04
C GLN A 887 -3.38 18.11 -9.65
N GLY A 888 -4.60 17.70 -9.32
CA GLY A 888 -5.85 18.37 -9.72
C GLY A 888 -6.43 17.94 -11.06
N TYR A 889 -5.78 16.99 -11.74
CA TYR A 889 -6.18 16.49 -13.04
C TYR A 889 -6.98 15.18 -12.95
N VAL A 890 -7.64 14.78 -14.05
CA VAL A 890 -8.54 13.61 -14.04
C VAL A 890 -7.73 12.32 -13.93
N GLY A 891 -7.86 11.61 -12.80
CA GLY A 891 -7.13 10.36 -12.55
C GLY A 891 -7.86 9.12 -13.06
N LYS A 892 -9.10 8.91 -12.62
CA LYS A 892 -9.94 7.82 -13.12
C LYS A 892 -11.37 8.27 -13.33
N ILE A 893 -12.02 7.66 -14.32
CA ILE A 893 -13.47 7.79 -14.53
C ILE A 893 -14.05 6.38 -14.71
N LYS A 894 -15.01 5.99 -13.86
CA LYS A 894 -15.66 4.67 -13.90
C LYS A 894 -14.66 3.51 -13.94
N ASN A 895 -13.57 3.58 -13.17
CA ASN A 895 -12.48 2.60 -13.13
C ASN A 895 -11.80 2.39 -14.50
N ILE A 896 -11.64 3.48 -15.26
CA ILE A 896 -10.74 3.59 -16.42
C ILE A 896 -9.69 4.63 -16.04
N ASP A 897 -8.42 4.29 -16.20
CA ASP A 897 -7.31 5.21 -15.95
C ASP A 897 -7.27 6.29 -17.03
N ALA A 898 -7.26 7.55 -16.60
CA ALA A 898 -7.15 8.70 -17.49
C ALA A 898 -5.71 9.21 -17.52
N TYR A 899 -5.24 9.52 -18.72
CA TYR A 899 -3.90 9.99 -19.01
C TYR A 899 -3.96 11.29 -19.78
N GLU A 900 -3.27 12.30 -19.29
CA GLU A 900 -3.07 13.54 -20.02
C GLU A 900 -1.78 13.52 -20.78
N HIS A 901 -1.81 14.08 -21.97
CA HIS A 901 -0.62 14.39 -22.73
C HIS A 901 -0.69 15.84 -23.21
N ASN A 902 0.48 16.49 -23.24
CA ASN A 902 0.68 17.80 -23.87
C ASN A 902 1.31 17.65 -25.26
N GLU A 903 1.15 16.47 -25.87
CA GLU A 903 1.65 16.19 -27.20
C GLU A 903 0.66 16.73 -28.26
N PRO A 904 1.11 17.46 -29.29
CA PRO A 904 0.26 18.01 -30.34
C PRO A 904 -0.18 16.92 -31.32
N TRP A 905 -0.96 15.95 -30.82
CA TRP A 905 -1.58 14.92 -31.66
C TRP A 905 -2.63 15.51 -32.60
N VAL A 906 -2.97 14.79 -33.65
CA VAL A 906 -3.90 15.30 -34.68
C VAL A 906 -5.34 15.47 -34.13
N GLY A 907 -5.66 14.80 -33.02
CA GLY A 907 -6.94 14.94 -32.34
C GLY A 907 -7.15 16.28 -31.64
N GLY A 908 -6.09 17.07 -31.43
CA GLY A 908 -6.11 18.35 -30.72
C GLY A 908 -6.83 18.33 -29.36
N ASP A 909 -7.34 19.49 -28.95
CA ASP A 909 -8.15 19.66 -27.71
C ASP A 909 -9.61 19.25 -27.90
N THR A 910 -9.84 18.33 -28.82
CA THR A 910 -11.12 18.22 -29.49
C THR A 910 -11.51 16.75 -29.65
N ARG A 911 -10.64 15.84 -29.18
CA ARG A 911 -10.88 14.40 -29.03
C ARG A 911 -10.49 13.91 -27.64
N LEU A 912 -11.16 12.85 -27.20
CA LEU A 912 -10.73 11.96 -26.11
C LEU A 912 -10.76 10.54 -26.66
N LEU A 913 -9.67 9.79 -26.44
CA LEU A 913 -9.53 8.42 -26.92
C LEU A 913 -9.77 7.45 -25.76
N LEU A 914 -10.62 6.45 -25.98
CA LEU A 914 -10.89 5.33 -25.07
C LEU A 914 -10.36 4.06 -25.72
N GLY A 915 -9.59 3.27 -24.96
CA GLY A 915 -8.90 2.12 -25.54
C GLY A 915 -8.56 1.01 -24.56
N ARG A 916 -8.10 -0.10 -25.13
CA ARG A 916 -7.42 -1.16 -24.40
C ARG A 916 -5.91 -1.05 -24.65
N ARG A 917 -5.11 -0.98 -23.58
CA ARG A 917 -3.64 -1.06 -23.66
C ARG A 917 -3.22 -2.33 -24.39
N MET A 918 -2.09 -2.29 -25.07
CA MET A 918 -1.52 -3.37 -25.88
C MET A 918 -2.33 -3.72 -27.13
N ALA A 919 -3.40 -2.98 -27.47
CA ALA A 919 -4.14 -3.21 -28.70
C ALA A 919 -3.34 -2.78 -29.94
N THR A 920 -2.57 -1.69 -29.83
CA THR A 920 -1.61 -1.25 -30.85
C THR A 920 -0.29 -1.96 -30.63
N LYS A 921 0.28 -2.51 -31.70
CA LYS A 921 1.60 -3.15 -31.70
C LYS A 921 2.61 -2.19 -32.30
N TYR A 922 3.71 -1.99 -31.59
CA TYR A 922 4.82 -1.17 -32.03
C TYR A 922 6.07 -2.05 -32.20
N GLY A 923 6.44 -2.26 -33.46
CA GLY A 923 7.66 -2.92 -33.85
C GLY A 923 8.80 -1.92 -33.86
N VAL A 924 9.90 -2.22 -33.15
CA VAL A 924 11.13 -1.42 -33.20
C VAL A 924 12.28 -2.27 -33.72
N GLU A 925 13.02 -1.75 -34.70
CA GLU A 925 14.29 -2.35 -35.10
C GLU A 925 15.31 -2.05 -34.01
N THR A 926 15.94 -3.09 -33.49
CA THR A 926 16.83 -2.92 -32.34
C THR A 926 18.07 -2.09 -32.67
N SER A 927 18.46 -1.98 -33.93
CA SER A 927 19.73 -1.37 -34.35
C SER A 927 19.62 0.13 -34.65
N LEU A 928 19.04 0.94 -33.76
CA LEU A 928 19.14 2.41 -33.91
C LEU A 928 20.61 2.77 -34.19
N THR A 929 20.89 3.32 -35.37
CA THR A 929 22.28 3.62 -35.77
C THR A 929 22.50 5.12 -35.75
N MET A 930 23.55 5.55 -35.05
CA MET A 930 24.14 6.87 -35.21
C MET A 930 25.30 6.79 -36.18
N LYS A 931 25.37 7.72 -37.14
CA LYS A 931 26.55 7.90 -37.98
C LYS A 931 27.00 9.36 -37.97
N GLY A 932 28.26 9.56 -38.32
CA GLY A 932 28.98 10.82 -38.13
C GLY A 932 29.98 10.72 -36.98
N PRO A 933 30.61 11.83 -36.57
CA PRO A 933 30.49 13.16 -37.17
C PRO A 933 31.05 13.21 -38.61
N TYR A 934 30.33 13.87 -39.52
CA TYR A 934 30.77 14.19 -40.89
C TYR A 934 30.97 15.69 -41.02
N PRO A 935 32.01 16.17 -41.73
CA PRO A 935 32.22 17.61 -41.87
C PRO A 935 31.10 18.25 -42.70
N THR A 936 30.54 19.35 -42.21
CA THR A 936 29.44 20.07 -42.88
C THR A 936 29.97 20.83 -44.09
N ARG A 937 29.09 20.98 -45.09
CA ARG A 937 29.42 21.58 -46.38
C ARG A 937 28.34 22.56 -46.80
N ASP A 938 28.75 23.64 -47.47
CA ASP A 938 27.83 24.59 -48.08
C ASP A 938 27.20 24.02 -49.36
N GLU A 939 26.31 24.79 -49.99
CA GLU A 939 25.67 24.43 -51.26
C GLU A 939 26.68 24.17 -52.40
N ASN A 940 27.92 24.68 -52.29
CA ASN A 940 28.99 24.52 -53.26
C ASN A 940 29.94 23.35 -52.93
N GLY A 941 29.73 22.66 -51.80
CA GLY A 941 30.54 21.55 -51.33
C GLY A 941 31.82 21.96 -50.56
N GLU A 942 32.01 23.25 -50.28
CA GLU A 942 33.08 23.78 -49.44
C GLU A 942 32.80 23.53 -47.96
N LEU A 943 33.84 23.34 -47.15
CA LEU A 943 33.69 23.04 -45.72
C LEU A 943 33.22 24.28 -44.95
N THR A 944 32.16 24.12 -44.15
CA THR A 944 31.56 25.21 -43.35
C THR A 944 32.04 25.25 -41.89
N GLY A 945 32.97 24.36 -41.51
CA GLY A 945 33.55 24.35 -40.17
C GLY A 945 32.64 23.78 -39.08
N GLY A 946 31.63 22.99 -39.45
CA GLY A 946 30.80 22.21 -38.52
C GLY A 946 30.93 20.71 -38.75
N ASP A 947 30.33 19.95 -37.84
CA ASP A 947 30.15 18.50 -37.92
C ASP A 947 28.66 18.15 -37.91
N GLU A 948 28.26 17.16 -38.69
CA GLU A 948 26.92 16.63 -38.81
C GLU A 948 26.86 15.18 -38.29
N ILE A 949 25.84 14.90 -37.48
CA ILE A 949 25.49 13.55 -37.02
C ILE A 949 24.09 13.21 -37.49
N TYR A 950 23.81 11.93 -37.75
CA TYR A 950 22.46 11.47 -38.04
C TYR A 950 22.09 10.19 -37.30
N TYR A 951 20.82 10.09 -36.94
CA TYR A 951 20.19 8.88 -36.43
C TYR A 951 19.33 8.24 -37.51
N PHE A 952 19.30 6.91 -37.48
CA PHE A 952 18.46 6.08 -38.33
C PHE A 952 17.79 5.01 -37.49
N LEU A 953 16.45 4.98 -37.54
CA LEU A 953 15.59 4.02 -36.86
C LEU A 953 14.63 3.43 -37.89
N ASN A 954 14.46 2.10 -37.91
CA ASN A 954 13.29 1.50 -38.55
C ASN A 954 12.27 1.09 -37.49
N ASP A 955 11.02 1.43 -37.73
CA ASP A 955 9.93 1.12 -36.82
C ASP A 955 8.62 0.86 -37.58
N ALA A 956 7.68 0.19 -36.95
CA ALA A 956 6.39 -0.13 -37.54
C ALA A 956 5.29 -0.07 -36.48
N ALA A 957 4.23 0.69 -36.71
CA ALA A 957 3.05 0.70 -35.85
C ALA A 957 1.85 0.09 -36.59
N LEU A 958 1.12 -0.80 -35.91
CA LEU A 958 -0.12 -1.35 -36.44
C LEU A 958 -1.10 -1.70 -35.33
N THR A 959 -2.36 -1.32 -35.53
CA THR A 959 -3.48 -1.81 -34.73
C THR A 959 -4.21 -2.96 -35.42
N PRO A 960 -3.95 -4.24 -35.05
CA PRO A 960 -4.65 -5.39 -35.63
C PRO A 960 -6.14 -5.41 -35.33
N GLN A 961 -6.54 -5.06 -34.11
CA GLN A 961 -7.93 -5.10 -33.64
C GLN A 961 -8.49 -3.69 -33.43
N LYS A 962 -8.94 -3.05 -34.52
CA LYS A 962 -9.44 -1.66 -34.53
C LYS A 962 -10.62 -1.41 -33.59
N GLN A 963 -11.43 -2.43 -33.32
CA GLN A 963 -12.59 -2.36 -32.41
C GLN A 963 -12.24 -2.09 -30.93
N ALA A 964 -10.95 -2.22 -30.57
CA ALA A 964 -10.45 -1.97 -29.23
C ALA A 964 -10.37 -0.46 -28.88
N PHE A 965 -10.59 0.43 -29.85
CA PHE A 965 -10.56 1.88 -29.67
C PHE A 965 -11.90 2.55 -30.01
N ARG A 966 -12.15 3.68 -29.37
CA ARG A 966 -13.30 4.55 -29.62
C ARG A 966 -12.97 5.98 -29.20
N THR A 967 -13.57 6.98 -29.85
CA THR A 967 -13.35 8.39 -29.48
C THR A 967 -14.63 9.10 -29.02
N VAL A 968 -14.43 10.06 -28.12
CA VAL A 968 -15.39 11.13 -27.83
C VAL A 968 -14.89 12.38 -28.56
N ARG A 969 -15.78 13.06 -29.29
CA ARG A 969 -15.50 14.32 -30.00
C ARG A 969 -16.13 15.46 -29.22
N PHE A 970 -15.34 16.46 -28.92
CA PHE A 970 -15.81 17.70 -28.32
C PHE A 970 -16.11 18.73 -29.40
N TYR A 971 -17.20 19.47 -29.25
CA TYR A 971 -17.53 20.61 -30.10
C TYR A 971 -18.18 21.72 -29.28
N ARG A 972 -18.32 22.91 -29.87
CA ARG A 972 -19.06 24.03 -29.27
C ARG A 972 -20.17 24.44 -30.23
N SER A 973 -21.42 24.36 -29.79
CA SER A 973 -22.57 24.71 -30.65
C SER A 973 -22.69 26.21 -30.96
N GLN A 974 -22.04 27.07 -30.17
CA GLN A 974 -22.08 28.53 -30.33
C GLN A 974 -21.08 29.10 -31.36
N ASN A 975 -20.31 28.25 -32.05
CA ASN A 975 -19.43 28.65 -33.16
C ASN A 975 -19.86 28.05 -34.51
#